data_AF-A0A1G8PFC6-F1
#
_entry.id   AF-A0A1G8PFC6-F1
#
_cell.length_a   1.000
_cell.length_b   1.000
_cell.length_c   1.000
_cell.angle_alpha   90.00
_cell.angle_beta   90.00
_cell.angle_gamma   90.00
#
_symmetry.space_group_name_H-M   'P 1'
#
loop_
_entity.id
_entity.type
_entity.pdbx_description
1 polymer ?
#
loop_
_entity_poly.entity_id
_entity_poly.type
_entity_poly.pdbx_seq_one_letter_code
_entity_poly.pdbx_strand_id
1 'polypeptide(L)'
;MAKYSKVLYDYIGRTYERKNLYLKEVALLQDKIREGSPKEKESLKTQLKELISKKNDHPYLKELKEYDHKEKRFLEDLKKKSAQHQASLEKGLSKDVVHLERLLFESKAKMEFYKEYTGLTYDAVYFYKEASIHQKLIPNIIYNIKKLEEDLRKAENYHGEENKEAIAREIGRFKSEQNAIYEKRLAELKEKRKEGLISEKALKNGKKELKKKYQYAVRVKEYEDPDKMKRELIKSKKFELKDYTKVQKRVLNADVADARRNTPTETMKTTPINTIAGALIPGLGQLLNKQPVKAALFFLGLLFVYVVAIPYALGYGNYQGEGIAGLISLAEGARRIDKSLIFMIEGIVAIVFLLFAAGIMVANFRDVRGVEKGVMKGIREKNWFETTQTIEEDGFPYLVSIPALIVISFIVLVPIFTAILLSFTGMDPKNQSKFPWVGIQNYKLIALGEGLAGSVFWQIFGWTIIWTLTSTTLAIFIGFGLALLANNPRIKGKGILRMIYLLPWAVPAFITIMFFSIMFSTQGALTEVVQNVFGVAIDFKNSTFWSRFILVMLQGWLGSSYVFLLSTGVLQAIPEDLYEAADIDGANTWQKIRRITLPMVLFQTAPLLVNQYTFNFNNFSIIYLFNGGGPFNPTKYGNLAGSSDILISYIYKLTMDNQYQAIGASISIAISLGLMVFAFIGFKNSKAFKEERL
;
A
#
# COMPACT_ATOMS: atom_id res chain seq x y z
N MET A 1 -19.47 40.98 -4.25
CA MET A 1 -19.86 40.58 -5.63
C MET A 1 -19.08 39.35 -6.03
N ALA A 2 -19.70 38.48 -6.81
CA ALA A 2 -19.13 37.26 -7.30
C ALA A 2 -18.02 37.56 -8.34
N LYS A 3 -16.79 37.08 -8.13
CA LYS A 3 -15.64 37.44 -8.98
C LYS A 3 -15.54 36.50 -10.18
N TYR A 4 -15.53 37.03 -11.40
CA TYR A 4 -15.34 36.27 -12.62
C TYR A 4 -13.97 36.60 -13.25
N SER A 5 -13.25 35.58 -13.70
CA SER A 5 -11.99 35.76 -14.45
C SER A 5 -12.28 36.13 -15.90
N LYS A 6 -11.47 36.99 -16.52
CA LYS A 6 -11.54 37.31 -17.97
C LYS A 6 -11.23 36.10 -18.86
N VAL A 7 -10.35 35.21 -18.38
CA VAL A 7 -9.88 34.02 -19.08
C VAL A 7 -10.32 32.74 -18.37
N LEU A 8 -10.48 31.69 -19.16
CA LEU A 8 -10.69 30.32 -18.72
C LEU A 8 -9.40 29.52 -18.90
N TYR A 9 -9.29 28.42 -18.15
CA TYR A 9 -8.17 27.50 -18.22
C TYR A 9 -8.66 26.11 -18.59
N ASP A 10 -7.91 25.42 -19.43
CA ASP A 10 -8.06 23.99 -19.65
C ASP A 10 -7.24 23.17 -18.63
N TYR A 11 -7.22 21.83 -18.77
CA TYR A 11 -6.45 20.98 -17.85
C TYR A 11 -4.93 21.16 -17.93
N ILE A 12 -4.42 21.63 -19.07
CA ILE A 12 -2.97 21.79 -19.34
C ILE A 12 -2.53 23.23 -18.96
N GLY A 13 -3.48 24.08 -18.53
CA GLY A 13 -3.23 25.46 -18.13
C GLY A 13 -3.20 26.45 -19.30
N ARG A 14 -3.65 26.04 -20.49
CA ARG A 14 -3.82 26.96 -21.62
C ARG A 14 -4.98 27.91 -21.34
N THR A 15 -4.81 29.15 -21.74
CA THR A 15 -5.80 30.21 -21.53
C THR A 15 -6.74 30.34 -22.72
N TYR A 16 -8.02 30.52 -22.44
CA TYR A 16 -9.08 30.72 -23.42
C TYR A 16 -9.88 31.97 -23.07
N GLU A 17 -10.33 32.71 -24.09
CA GLU A 17 -11.29 33.79 -23.89
C GLU A 17 -12.67 33.25 -23.49
N ARG A 18 -13.48 34.05 -22.79
CA ARG A 18 -14.87 33.67 -22.57
C ARG A 18 -15.69 33.77 -23.84
N LYS A 19 -16.49 32.74 -24.11
CA LYS A 19 -17.58 32.77 -25.11
C LYS A 19 -18.84 33.39 -24.52
N ASN A 20 -19.06 33.21 -23.22
CA ASN A 20 -20.14 33.89 -22.51
C ASN A 20 -19.87 35.40 -22.39
N LEU A 21 -20.45 36.16 -23.33
CA LEU A 21 -20.26 37.61 -23.44
C LEU A 21 -20.73 38.36 -22.19
N TYR A 22 -21.85 37.93 -21.59
CA TYR A 22 -22.33 38.52 -20.33
C TYR A 22 -21.28 38.37 -19.21
N LEU A 23 -20.73 37.17 -19.02
CA LEU A 23 -19.69 36.94 -18.01
C LEU A 23 -18.38 37.64 -18.35
N LYS A 24 -18.06 37.80 -19.64
CA LYS A 24 -16.89 38.57 -20.12
C LYS A 24 -17.02 40.04 -19.76
N GLU A 25 -18.17 40.65 -20.03
CA GLU A 25 -18.47 42.06 -19.68
C GLU A 25 -18.45 42.28 -18.17
N VAL A 26 -19.07 41.38 -17.40
CA VAL A 26 -19.03 41.43 -15.93
C VAL A 26 -17.58 41.37 -15.42
N ALA A 27 -16.75 40.45 -15.93
CA ALA A 27 -15.34 40.33 -15.55
C ALA A 27 -14.53 41.58 -15.93
N LEU A 28 -14.76 42.15 -17.11
CA LEU A 28 -14.11 43.37 -17.58
C LEU A 28 -14.43 44.57 -16.68
N LEU A 29 -15.72 44.76 -16.34
CA LEU A 29 -16.14 45.82 -15.42
C LEU A 29 -15.54 45.63 -14.03
N GLN A 30 -15.49 44.38 -13.51
CA GLN A 30 -14.89 44.09 -12.21
C GLN A 30 -13.39 44.43 -12.15
N ASP A 31 -12.64 44.13 -13.21
CA ASP A 31 -11.22 44.50 -13.28
C ASP A 31 -11.02 46.01 -13.43
N LYS A 32 -11.82 46.69 -14.27
CA LYS A 32 -11.81 48.16 -14.38
C LYS A 32 -12.11 48.84 -13.04
N ILE A 33 -13.07 48.31 -12.26
CA ILE A 33 -13.34 48.80 -10.89
C ILE A 33 -12.13 48.59 -9.99
N ARG A 34 -11.34 47.53 -10.17
CA ARG A 34 -10.16 47.29 -9.34
C ARG A 34 -9.04 48.29 -9.63
N GLU A 35 -8.82 48.57 -10.90
CA GLU A 35 -7.73 49.39 -11.43
C GLU A 35 -8.05 50.90 -11.44
N GLY A 36 -9.32 51.29 -11.43
CA GLY A 36 -9.76 52.69 -11.56
C GLY A 36 -9.54 53.57 -10.32
N SER A 37 -9.55 54.88 -10.56
CA SER A 37 -9.52 55.93 -9.53
C SER A 37 -10.82 55.97 -8.69
N PRO A 38 -10.83 56.62 -7.51
CA PRO A 38 -12.02 56.65 -6.63
C PRO A 38 -13.31 57.15 -7.31
N LYS A 39 -13.22 58.16 -8.19
CA LYS A 39 -14.38 58.69 -8.93
C LYS A 39 -14.86 57.73 -10.04
N GLU A 40 -13.95 57.08 -10.75
CA GLU A 40 -14.28 56.09 -11.78
C GLU A 40 -14.91 54.83 -11.18
N LYS A 41 -14.45 54.41 -10.00
CA LYS A 41 -14.98 53.26 -9.26
C LYS A 41 -16.47 53.36 -8.98
N GLU A 42 -16.97 54.54 -8.64
CA GLU A 42 -18.37 54.74 -8.31
C GLU A 42 -19.26 54.63 -9.56
N SER A 43 -18.87 55.27 -10.66
CA SER A 43 -19.54 55.14 -11.95
C SER A 43 -19.54 53.69 -12.47
N LEU A 44 -18.40 53.02 -12.44
CA LEU A 44 -18.26 51.63 -12.90
C LEU A 44 -19.04 50.64 -12.02
N LYS A 45 -19.14 50.87 -10.70
CA LYS A 45 -19.99 50.07 -9.81
C LYS A 45 -21.47 50.22 -10.15
N THR A 46 -21.91 51.42 -10.52
CA THR A 46 -23.29 51.67 -10.97
C THR A 46 -23.57 50.96 -12.29
N GLN A 47 -22.67 51.04 -13.26
CA GLN A 47 -22.77 50.29 -14.53
C GLN A 47 -22.84 48.77 -14.30
N LEU A 48 -21.98 48.24 -13.41
CA LEU A 48 -21.99 46.82 -13.07
C LEU A 48 -23.30 46.40 -12.37
N LYS A 49 -23.84 47.24 -11.48
CA LYS A 49 -25.12 46.99 -10.81
C LYS A 49 -26.28 46.99 -11.80
N GLU A 50 -26.27 47.92 -12.77
CA GLU A 50 -27.26 47.97 -13.85
C GLU A 50 -27.20 46.71 -14.73
N LEU A 51 -26.01 46.31 -15.18
CA LEU A 51 -25.80 45.10 -15.98
C LEU A 51 -26.32 43.83 -15.27
N ILE A 52 -26.07 43.72 -13.96
CA ILE A 52 -26.56 42.59 -13.14
C ILE A 52 -28.09 42.65 -13.00
N SER A 53 -28.67 43.84 -12.80
CA SER A 53 -30.12 44.00 -12.65
C SER A 53 -30.89 43.65 -13.92
N LYS A 54 -30.32 43.99 -15.09
CA LYS A 54 -30.87 43.70 -16.42
C LYS A 54 -30.33 42.41 -17.04
N LYS A 55 -29.84 41.47 -16.21
CA LYS A 55 -29.24 40.19 -16.67
C LYS A 55 -30.12 39.46 -17.69
N ASN A 56 -31.43 39.39 -17.46
CA ASN A 56 -32.35 38.66 -18.34
C ASN A 56 -32.53 39.33 -19.71
N ASP A 57 -32.19 40.61 -19.84
CA ASP A 57 -32.33 41.37 -21.08
C ASP A 57 -31.10 41.32 -21.98
N HIS A 58 -29.96 40.83 -21.46
CA HIS A 58 -28.71 40.76 -22.18
C HIS A 58 -28.83 39.91 -23.47
N PRO A 59 -28.42 40.41 -24.65
CA PRO A 59 -28.60 39.73 -25.94
C PRO A 59 -28.07 38.29 -25.95
N TYR A 60 -26.83 38.09 -25.50
CA TYR A 60 -26.21 36.76 -25.40
C TYR A 60 -27.02 35.79 -24.51
N LEU A 61 -27.61 36.24 -23.39
CA LEU A 61 -28.36 35.35 -22.50
C LEU A 61 -29.73 34.98 -23.08
N LYS A 62 -30.33 35.83 -23.93
CA LYS A 62 -31.54 35.51 -24.69
C LYS A 62 -31.23 34.44 -25.74
N GLU A 63 -30.16 34.63 -26.50
CA GLU A 63 -29.67 33.67 -27.50
C GLU A 63 -29.31 32.33 -26.85
N LEU A 64 -28.61 32.35 -25.70
CA LEU A 64 -28.27 31.15 -24.95
C LEU A 64 -29.52 30.38 -24.47
N LYS A 65 -30.55 31.09 -23.98
CA LYS A 65 -31.82 30.45 -23.58
C LYS A 65 -32.53 29.80 -24.78
N GLU A 66 -32.51 30.47 -25.93
CA GLU A 66 -33.09 29.91 -27.16
C GLU A 66 -32.32 28.66 -27.60
N TYR A 67 -30.99 28.70 -27.56
CA TYR A 67 -30.12 27.54 -27.77
C TYR A 67 -30.46 26.39 -26.81
N ASP A 68 -30.56 26.64 -25.50
CA ASP A 68 -30.87 25.61 -24.50
C ASP A 68 -32.22 24.92 -24.79
N HIS A 69 -33.22 25.69 -25.23
CA HIS A 69 -34.52 25.15 -25.65
C HIS A 69 -34.43 24.32 -26.94
N LYS A 70 -33.67 24.78 -27.94
CA LYS A 70 -33.43 24.04 -29.19
C LYS A 70 -32.65 22.75 -28.93
N GLU A 71 -31.59 22.81 -28.12
CA GLU A 71 -30.75 21.67 -27.74
C GLU A 71 -31.59 20.61 -27.02
N LYS A 72 -32.41 21.01 -26.05
CA LYS A 72 -33.29 20.05 -25.34
C LYS A 72 -34.25 19.33 -26.28
N ARG A 73 -34.95 20.05 -27.15
CA ARG A 73 -35.85 19.46 -28.15
C ARG A 73 -35.09 18.54 -29.11
N PHE A 74 -33.95 18.99 -29.61
CA PHE A 74 -33.06 18.20 -30.47
C PHE A 74 -32.64 16.88 -29.81
N LEU A 75 -32.22 16.90 -28.53
CA LEU A 75 -31.80 15.70 -27.81
C LEU A 75 -32.97 14.73 -27.56
N GLU A 76 -34.17 15.24 -27.26
CA GLU A 76 -35.38 14.42 -27.10
C GLU A 76 -35.77 13.73 -28.43
N ASP A 77 -35.75 14.46 -29.54
CA ASP A 77 -36.02 13.92 -30.87
C ASP A 77 -34.93 12.95 -31.32
N LEU A 78 -33.66 13.27 -31.07
CA LEU A 78 -32.53 12.41 -31.38
C LEU A 78 -32.63 11.08 -30.64
N LYS A 79 -33.08 11.08 -29.38
CA LYS A 79 -33.29 9.85 -28.61
C LYS A 79 -34.34 8.94 -29.26
N LYS A 80 -35.45 9.51 -29.75
CA LYS A 80 -36.49 8.75 -30.47
C LYS A 80 -35.97 8.21 -31.80
N LYS A 81 -35.30 9.05 -32.60
CA LYS A 81 -34.70 8.66 -33.90
C LYS A 81 -33.60 7.61 -33.74
N SER A 82 -32.78 7.73 -32.70
CA SER A 82 -31.73 6.76 -32.36
C SER A 82 -32.32 5.38 -32.01
N ALA A 83 -33.42 5.33 -31.26
CA ALA A 83 -34.12 4.08 -30.96
C ALA A 83 -34.73 3.44 -32.22
N GLN A 84 -35.34 4.25 -33.11
CA GLN A 84 -35.84 3.78 -34.39
C GLN A 84 -34.72 3.26 -35.31
N HIS A 85 -33.60 3.99 -35.38
CA HIS A 85 -32.44 3.57 -36.14
C HIS A 85 -31.87 2.25 -35.61
N GLN A 86 -31.71 2.12 -34.28
CA GLN A 86 -31.26 0.88 -33.66
C GLN A 86 -32.18 -0.31 -34.00
N ALA A 87 -33.49 -0.09 -34.08
CA ALA A 87 -34.46 -1.12 -34.48
C ALA A 87 -34.40 -1.47 -35.99
N SER A 88 -33.92 -0.55 -36.82
CA SER A 88 -33.75 -0.76 -38.28
C SER A 88 -32.46 -1.50 -38.66
N LEU A 89 -31.52 -1.67 -37.72
CA LEU A 89 -30.25 -2.38 -37.97
C LEU A 89 -30.48 -3.87 -38.27
N GLU A 90 -29.56 -4.45 -39.04
CA GLU A 90 -29.60 -5.87 -39.40
C GLU A 90 -29.68 -6.79 -38.18
N LYS A 91 -30.50 -7.83 -38.27
CA LYS A 91 -30.61 -8.86 -37.22
C LYS A 91 -29.34 -9.72 -37.20
N GLY A 92 -28.82 -9.99 -36.01
CA GLY A 92 -27.64 -10.87 -35.83
C GLY A 92 -26.30 -10.14 -35.71
N LEU A 93 -26.29 -8.80 -35.67
CA LEU A 93 -25.13 -8.00 -35.29
C LEU A 93 -24.78 -8.17 -33.80
N SER A 94 -23.50 -8.08 -33.46
CA SER A 94 -23.09 -8.10 -32.05
C SER A 94 -23.53 -6.83 -31.30
N LYS A 95 -23.62 -6.94 -29.97
CA LYS A 95 -23.99 -5.81 -29.10
C LYS A 95 -23.04 -4.62 -29.27
N ASP A 96 -21.77 -4.88 -29.54
CA ASP A 96 -20.76 -3.84 -29.72
C ASP A 96 -20.95 -3.10 -31.04
N VAL A 97 -21.23 -3.81 -32.13
CA VAL A 97 -21.54 -3.20 -33.42
C VAL A 97 -22.83 -2.39 -33.34
N VAL A 98 -23.89 -2.93 -32.76
CA VAL A 98 -25.17 -2.21 -32.58
C VAL A 98 -24.98 -0.92 -31.78
N HIS A 99 -24.18 -0.96 -30.72
CA HIS A 99 -23.87 0.23 -29.93
C HIS A 99 -23.09 1.27 -30.73
N LEU A 100 -22.07 0.85 -31.48
CA LEU A 100 -21.24 1.74 -32.29
C LEU A 100 -22.01 2.34 -33.47
N GLU A 101 -22.86 1.57 -34.16
CA GLU A 101 -23.73 2.07 -35.23
C GLU A 101 -24.68 3.14 -34.69
N ARG A 102 -25.30 2.89 -33.54
CA ARG A 102 -26.16 3.87 -32.87
C ARG A 102 -25.38 5.13 -32.49
N LEU A 103 -24.19 4.97 -31.92
CA LEU A 103 -23.33 6.10 -31.52
C LEU A 103 -22.88 6.91 -32.74
N LEU A 104 -22.59 6.26 -33.86
CA LEU A 104 -22.24 6.91 -35.14
C LEU A 104 -23.42 7.72 -35.67
N PHE A 105 -24.63 7.17 -35.66
CA PHE A 105 -25.85 7.87 -36.05
C PHE A 105 -26.10 9.11 -35.18
N GLU A 106 -26.02 8.95 -33.85
CA GLU A 106 -26.16 10.06 -32.91
C GLU A 106 -25.09 11.13 -33.14
N SER A 107 -23.85 10.73 -33.42
CA SER A 107 -22.73 11.64 -33.64
C SER A 107 -22.87 12.44 -34.92
N LYS A 108 -23.35 11.85 -36.03
CA LYS A 108 -23.63 12.61 -37.26
C LYS A 108 -24.64 13.74 -37.00
N ALA A 109 -25.76 13.43 -36.37
CA ALA A 109 -26.79 14.42 -36.05
C ALA A 109 -26.28 15.49 -35.06
N LYS A 110 -25.53 15.09 -34.02
CA LYS A 110 -24.92 16.03 -33.06
C LYS A 110 -23.92 16.94 -33.74
N MET A 111 -23.09 16.42 -34.65
CA MET A 111 -22.09 17.22 -35.35
C MET A 111 -22.76 18.31 -36.20
N GLU A 112 -23.81 17.97 -36.94
CA GLU A 112 -24.59 18.93 -37.72
C GLU A 112 -25.23 20.00 -36.84
N PHE A 113 -25.88 19.60 -35.75
CA PHE A 113 -26.53 20.53 -34.82
C PHE A 113 -25.52 21.46 -34.12
N TYR A 114 -24.48 20.92 -33.48
CA TYR A 114 -23.56 21.72 -32.67
C TYR A 114 -22.62 22.61 -33.48
N LYS A 115 -22.39 22.30 -34.76
CA LYS A 115 -21.55 23.12 -35.65
C LYS A 115 -21.98 24.59 -35.66
N GLU A 116 -23.30 24.83 -35.71
CA GLU A 116 -23.90 26.16 -35.75
C GLU A 116 -23.67 26.96 -34.46
N TYR A 117 -23.51 26.27 -33.32
CA TYR A 117 -23.42 26.89 -32.00
C TYR A 117 -22.01 26.89 -31.41
N THR A 118 -21.00 26.43 -32.16
CA THR A 118 -19.60 26.47 -31.73
C THR A 118 -19.10 27.88 -31.42
N GLY A 119 -19.70 28.91 -32.04
CA GLY A 119 -19.47 30.31 -31.73
C GLY A 119 -19.97 30.71 -30.34
N LEU A 120 -21.12 30.15 -29.93
CA LEU A 120 -21.92 30.57 -28.78
C LEU A 120 -21.40 30.01 -27.45
N THR A 121 -21.12 28.70 -27.36
CA THR A 121 -20.71 28.07 -26.09
C THR A 121 -19.56 27.09 -26.25
N TYR A 122 -18.76 26.90 -25.19
CA TYR A 122 -17.73 25.87 -25.17
C TYR A 122 -18.29 24.44 -25.04
N ASP A 123 -19.52 24.28 -24.52
CA ASP A 123 -20.21 22.99 -24.51
C ASP A 123 -20.52 22.53 -25.94
N ALA A 124 -21.03 23.42 -26.80
CA ALA A 124 -21.24 23.13 -28.22
C ALA A 124 -19.91 22.80 -28.94
N VAL A 125 -18.82 23.51 -28.63
CA VAL A 125 -17.47 23.18 -29.15
C VAL A 125 -17.06 21.77 -28.74
N TYR A 126 -17.26 21.39 -27.48
CA TYR A 126 -16.91 20.06 -26.99
C TYR A 126 -17.75 18.97 -27.68
N PHE A 127 -19.07 19.13 -27.72
CA PHE A 127 -19.95 18.13 -28.32
C PHE A 127 -19.75 18.01 -29.84
N TYR A 128 -19.44 19.10 -30.53
CA TYR A 128 -19.02 19.06 -31.94
C TYR A 128 -17.75 18.22 -32.11
N LYS A 129 -16.69 18.49 -31.32
CA LYS A 129 -15.42 17.73 -31.38
C LYS A 129 -15.62 16.25 -31.06
N GLU A 130 -16.36 15.93 -29.99
CA GLU A 130 -16.69 14.56 -29.60
C GLU A 130 -17.40 13.82 -30.75
N ALA A 131 -18.41 14.45 -31.35
CA ALA A 131 -19.13 13.91 -32.49
C ALA A 131 -18.25 13.73 -33.74
N SER A 132 -17.34 14.67 -34.03
CA SER A 132 -16.39 14.56 -35.14
C SER A 132 -15.40 13.41 -34.95
N ILE A 133 -14.89 13.20 -33.72
CA ILE A 133 -14.01 12.06 -33.39
C ILE A 133 -14.75 10.74 -33.64
N HIS A 134 -15.98 10.63 -33.14
CA HIS A 134 -16.81 9.46 -33.36
C HIS A 134 -17.05 9.20 -34.85
N GLN A 135 -17.43 10.23 -35.63
CA GLN A 135 -17.66 10.10 -37.06
C GLN A 135 -16.40 9.64 -37.82
N LYS A 136 -15.22 10.10 -37.40
CA LYS A 136 -13.93 9.75 -38.02
C LYS A 136 -13.50 8.32 -37.72
N LEU A 137 -13.64 7.86 -36.48
CA LEU A 137 -13.04 6.60 -36.01
C LEU A 137 -13.99 5.41 -36.05
N ILE A 138 -15.26 5.60 -35.69
CA ILE A 138 -16.22 4.51 -35.53
C ILE A 138 -16.44 3.68 -36.81
N PRO A 139 -16.54 4.24 -38.03
CA PRO A 139 -16.77 3.46 -39.24
C PRO A 139 -15.72 2.35 -39.47
N ASN A 140 -14.44 2.68 -39.29
CA ASN A 140 -13.36 1.71 -39.43
C ASN A 140 -13.38 0.66 -38.30
N ILE A 141 -13.73 1.07 -37.09
CA ILE A 141 -13.89 0.15 -35.95
C ILE A 141 -15.00 -0.87 -36.24
N ILE A 142 -16.16 -0.41 -36.71
CA ILE A 142 -17.30 -1.27 -37.09
C ILE A 142 -16.89 -2.24 -38.19
N TYR A 143 -16.27 -1.75 -39.27
CA TYR A 143 -15.84 -2.58 -40.39
C TYR A 143 -14.92 -3.72 -39.93
N ASN A 144 -13.92 -3.41 -39.11
CA ASN A 144 -12.98 -4.41 -38.60
C ASN A 144 -13.62 -5.38 -37.62
N ILE A 145 -14.54 -4.93 -36.75
CA ILE A 145 -15.29 -5.83 -35.87
C ILE A 145 -16.15 -6.80 -36.69
N LYS A 146 -16.90 -6.31 -37.69
CA LYS A 146 -17.71 -7.14 -38.59
C LYS A 146 -16.84 -8.17 -39.32
N LYS A 147 -15.67 -7.76 -39.82
CA LYS A 147 -14.70 -8.65 -40.47
C LYS A 147 -14.17 -9.73 -39.52
N LEU A 148 -13.81 -9.37 -38.29
CA LEU A 148 -13.34 -10.33 -37.28
C LEU A 148 -14.44 -11.30 -36.83
N GLU A 149 -15.69 -10.83 -36.77
CA GLU A 149 -16.87 -11.68 -36.53
C GLU A 149 -17.11 -12.65 -37.69
N GLU A 150 -16.93 -12.21 -38.93
CA GLU A 150 -17.00 -13.06 -40.11
C GLU A 150 -15.88 -14.11 -40.13
N ASP A 151 -14.64 -13.71 -39.84
CA ASP A 151 -13.49 -14.62 -39.72
C ASP A 151 -13.71 -15.66 -38.61
N LEU A 152 -14.31 -15.25 -37.50
CA LEU A 152 -14.69 -16.16 -36.43
C LEU A 152 -15.76 -17.16 -36.89
N ARG A 153 -16.80 -16.69 -37.60
CA ARG A 153 -17.83 -17.58 -38.19
C ARG A 153 -17.22 -18.57 -39.20
N LYS A 154 -16.27 -18.12 -40.03
CA LYS A 154 -15.52 -18.99 -40.95
C LYS A 154 -14.72 -20.05 -40.20
N ALA A 155 -14.08 -19.69 -39.09
CA ALA A 155 -13.37 -20.65 -38.24
C ALA A 155 -14.33 -21.63 -37.54
N GLU A 156 -15.52 -21.18 -37.12
CA GLU A 156 -16.55 -22.03 -36.50
C GLU A 156 -17.16 -23.02 -37.50
N ASN A 157 -17.31 -22.59 -38.75
CA ASN A 157 -17.83 -23.40 -39.86
C ASN A 157 -16.74 -24.20 -40.60
N TYR A 158 -15.49 -24.14 -40.15
CA TYR A 158 -14.42 -24.95 -40.73
C TYR A 158 -14.70 -26.44 -40.49
N HIS A 159 -14.72 -27.22 -41.57
CA HIS A 159 -14.80 -28.68 -41.56
C HIS A 159 -13.49 -29.22 -42.15
N GLY A 160 -12.77 -30.05 -41.38
CA GLY A 160 -11.56 -30.71 -41.87
C GLY A 160 -11.87 -31.93 -42.74
N GLU A 161 -10.95 -32.28 -43.65
CA GLU A 161 -11.06 -33.42 -44.57
C GLU A 161 -11.09 -34.81 -43.89
N GLU A 162 -11.54 -35.81 -44.66
CA GLU A 162 -12.08 -37.12 -44.26
C GLU A 162 -11.09 -38.16 -43.67
N ASN A 163 -9.85 -37.81 -43.31
CA ASN A 163 -8.83 -38.81 -42.92
C ASN A 163 -8.25 -38.67 -41.49
N LYS A 164 -9.14 -38.44 -40.50
CA LYS A 164 -8.78 -38.20 -39.08
C LYS A 164 -7.94 -39.30 -38.45
N GLU A 165 -8.24 -40.56 -38.76
CA GLU A 165 -7.55 -41.71 -38.16
C GLU A 165 -6.13 -41.90 -38.70
N ALA A 166 -5.86 -41.53 -39.95
CA ALA A 166 -4.50 -41.54 -40.50
C ALA A 166 -3.64 -40.46 -39.85
N ILE A 167 -4.17 -39.24 -39.73
CA ILE A 167 -3.50 -38.09 -39.12
C ILE A 167 -3.19 -38.37 -37.64
N ALA A 168 -4.15 -38.92 -36.88
CA ALA A 168 -3.93 -39.26 -35.47
C ALA A 168 -2.81 -40.30 -35.28
N ARG A 169 -2.74 -41.30 -36.17
CA ARG A 169 -1.66 -42.30 -36.17
C ARG A 169 -0.30 -41.68 -36.50
N GLU A 170 -0.25 -40.78 -37.48
CA GLU A 170 0.97 -40.07 -37.86
C GLU A 170 1.48 -39.16 -36.75
N ILE A 171 0.60 -38.40 -36.09
CA ILE A 171 0.94 -37.59 -34.91
C ILE A 171 1.51 -38.48 -33.79
N GLY A 172 0.90 -39.64 -33.55
CA GLY A 172 1.39 -40.61 -32.56
C GLY A 172 2.81 -41.13 -32.86
N ARG A 173 3.08 -41.46 -34.13
CA ARG A 173 4.42 -41.87 -34.60
C ARG A 173 5.43 -40.73 -34.44
N PHE A 174 5.11 -39.54 -34.95
CA PHE A 174 5.97 -38.36 -34.84
C PHE A 174 6.29 -38.01 -33.38
N LYS A 175 5.31 -38.10 -32.47
CA LYS A 175 5.53 -37.86 -31.04
C LYS A 175 6.52 -38.86 -30.43
N SER A 176 6.46 -40.12 -30.87
CA SER A 176 7.36 -41.18 -30.43
C SER A 176 8.78 -40.96 -30.97
N GLU A 177 8.91 -40.58 -32.24
CA GLU A 177 10.21 -40.22 -32.87
C GLU A 177 10.85 -39.01 -32.20
N GLN A 178 10.11 -37.91 -32.01
CA GLN A 178 10.61 -36.73 -31.33
C GLN A 178 10.98 -37.00 -29.88
N ASN A 179 10.26 -37.91 -29.21
CA ASN A 179 10.61 -38.33 -27.85
C ASN A 179 11.93 -39.11 -27.83
N ALA A 180 12.16 -40.00 -28.80
CA ALA A 180 13.42 -40.71 -28.95
C ALA A 180 14.59 -39.76 -29.22
N ILE A 181 14.41 -38.75 -30.10
CA ILE A 181 15.42 -37.71 -30.35
C ILE A 181 15.70 -36.89 -29.08
N TYR A 182 14.64 -36.52 -28.35
CA TYR A 182 14.76 -35.80 -27.08
C TYR A 182 15.56 -36.60 -26.05
N GLU A 183 15.23 -37.88 -25.84
CA GLU A 183 15.94 -38.75 -24.90
C GLU A 183 17.39 -38.99 -25.33
N LYS A 184 17.66 -39.18 -26.62
CA LYS A 184 19.03 -39.29 -27.15
C LYS A 184 19.85 -38.02 -26.87
N ARG A 185 19.33 -36.84 -27.21
CA ARG A 185 20.02 -35.56 -26.95
C ARG A 185 20.18 -35.28 -25.47
N LEU A 186 19.21 -35.71 -24.65
CA LEU A 186 19.28 -35.63 -23.20
C LEU A 186 20.39 -36.52 -22.64
N ALA A 187 20.57 -37.73 -23.20
CA ALA A 187 21.65 -38.63 -22.85
C ALA A 187 23.02 -38.06 -23.25
N GLU A 188 23.17 -37.56 -24.48
CA GLU A 188 24.39 -36.87 -24.94
C GLU A 188 24.75 -35.67 -24.05
N LEU A 189 23.75 -34.88 -23.65
CA LEU A 189 23.97 -33.74 -22.76
C LEU A 189 24.39 -34.18 -21.34
N LYS A 190 23.88 -35.32 -20.86
CA LYS A 190 24.31 -35.92 -19.58
C LYS A 190 25.73 -36.49 -19.67
N GLU A 191 26.08 -37.16 -20.77
CA GLU A 191 27.43 -37.66 -21.06
C GLU A 191 28.45 -36.52 -21.08
N LYS A 192 28.19 -35.44 -21.83
CA LYS A 192 29.05 -34.24 -21.84
C LYS A 192 29.27 -33.64 -20.45
N ARG A 193 28.30 -33.77 -19.55
CA ARG A 193 28.46 -33.36 -18.14
C ARG A 193 29.35 -34.32 -17.35
N LYS A 194 29.21 -35.64 -17.56
CA LYS A 194 30.07 -36.66 -16.93
C LYS A 194 31.53 -36.50 -17.38
N GLU A 195 31.75 -36.18 -18.65
CA GLU A 195 33.07 -35.92 -19.24
C GLU A 195 33.67 -34.55 -18.84
N GLY A 196 32.92 -33.71 -18.12
CA GLY A 196 33.38 -32.39 -17.66
C GLY A 196 33.37 -31.28 -18.72
N LEU A 197 32.84 -31.54 -19.92
CA LEU A 197 32.80 -30.58 -21.04
C LEU A 197 31.80 -29.42 -20.84
N ILE A 198 30.79 -29.60 -19.98
CA ILE A 198 29.78 -28.56 -19.67
C ILE A 198 29.52 -28.42 -18.17
N SER A 199 29.17 -27.21 -17.74
CA SER A 199 28.79 -26.93 -16.34
C SER A 199 27.39 -27.48 -15.98
N GLU A 200 27.10 -27.63 -14.69
CA GLU A 200 25.78 -28.07 -14.21
C GLU A 200 24.65 -27.09 -14.59
N LYS A 201 24.95 -25.78 -14.58
CA LYS A 201 24.02 -24.74 -15.06
C LYS A 201 23.73 -24.90 -16.54
N ALA A 202 24.75 -25.20 -17.35
CA ALA A 202 24.59 -25.48 -18.78
C ALA A 202 23.73 -26.74 -19.01
N LEU A 203 23.93 -27.81 -18.25
CA LEU A 203 23.07 -28.99 -18.28
C LEU A 203 21.61 -28.65 -17.96
N LYS A 204 21.35 -27.88 -16.88
CA LYS A 204 19.99 -27.49 -16.47
C LYS A 204 19.29 -26.65 -17.54
N ASN A 205 19.99 -25.70 -18.15
CA ASN A 205 19.44 -24.88 -19.23
C ASN A 205 19.22 -25.69 -20.51
N GLY A 206 20.19 -26.53 -20.90
CA GLY A 206 20.07 -27.40 -22.08
C GLY A 206 18.91 -28.40 -21.95
N LYS A 207 18.67 -28.97 -20.76
CA LYS A 207 17.47 -29.80 -20.50
C LYS A 207 16.18 -29.04 -20.77
N LYS A 208 16.07 -27.80 -20.26
CA LYS A 208 14.89 -26.95 -20.47
C LYS A 208 14.69 -26.62 -21.95
N GLU A 209 15.78 -26.29 -22.64
CA GLU A 209 15.75 -25.96 -24.07
C GLU A 209 15.32 -27.16 -24.92
N LEU A 210 15.91 -28.34 -24.69
CA LEU A 210 15.54 -29.57 -25.37
C LEU A 210 14.07 -29.93 -25.14
N LYS A 211 13.57 -29.78 -23.90
CA LYS A 211 12.16 -30.02 -23.58
C LYS A 211 11.24 -29.04 -24.30
N LYS A 212 11.61 -27.75 -24.39
CA LYS A 212 10.87 -26.75 -25.16
C LYS A 212 10.85 -27.09 -26.65
N LYS A 213 11.99 -27.48 -27.23
CA LYS A 213 12.11 -27.90 -28.64
C LYS A 213 11.20 -29.09 -28.94
N TYR A 214 11.22 -30.12 -28.09
CA TYR A 214 10.31 -31.26 -28.20
C TYR A 214 8.83 -30.84 -28.15
N GLN A 215 8.44 -30.08 -27.11
CA GLN A 215 7.05 -29.64 -26.94
C GLN A 215 6.57 -28.77 -28.09
N TYR A 216 7.44 -27.91 -28.63
CA TYR A 216 7.13 -27.08 -29.79
C TYR A 216 6.93 -27.94 -31.05
N ALA A 217 7.85 -28.85 -31.35
CA ALA A 217 7.74 -29.74 -32.51
C ALA A 217 6.45 -30.58 -32.47
N VAL A 218 6.14 -31.18 -31.31
CA VAL A 218 4.90 -31.95 -31.11
C VAL A 218 3.67 -31.05 -31.29
N ARG A 219 3.67 -29.84 -30.70
CA ARG A 219 2.53 -28.92 -30.80
C ARG A 219 2.26 -28.47 -32.23
N VAL A 220 3.31 -28.22 -33.02
CA VAL A 220 3.17 -27.89 -34.45
C VAL A 220 2.55 -29.05 -35.21
N LYS A 221 3.02 -30.28 -34.99
CA LYS A 221 2.45 -31.49 -35.62
C LYS A 221 0.99 -31.73 -35.19
N GLU A 222 0.67 -31.46 -33.92
CA GLU A 222 -0.69 -31.54 -33.40
C GLU A 222 -1.67 -30.54 -34.03
N TYR A 223 -1.21 -29.52 -34.76
CA TYR A 223 -2.07 -28.63 -35.56
C TYR A 223 -2.47 -29.21 -36.92
N GLU A 224 -1.91 -30.36 -37.32
CA GLU A 224 -2.41 -31.11 -38.48
C GLU A 224 -3.75 -31.79 -38.16
N ASP A 225 -4.07 -32.04 -36.87
CA ASP A 225 -5.39 -32.48 -36.44
C ASP A 225 -6.41 -31.35 -36.68
N PRO A 226 -7.38 -31.54 -37.60
CA PRO A 226 -8.32 -30.47 -37.94
C PRO A 226 -9.20 -30.03 -36.77
N ASP A 227 -9.55 -30.92 -35.84
CA ASP A 227 -10.39 -30.58 -34.69
C ASP A 227 -9.61 -29.77 -33.65
N LYS A 228 -8.31 -30.03 -33.52
CA LYS A 228 -7.42 -29.25 -32.67
C LYS A 228 -7.08 -27.90 -33.29
N MET A 229 -6.78 -27.86 -34.59
CA MET A 229 -6.57 -26.62 -35.33
C MET A 229 -7.80 -25.72 -35.26
N LYS A 230 -8.99 -26.25 -35.55
CA LYS A 230 -10.26 -25.53 -35.45
C LYS A 230 -10.45 -24.89 -34.07
N ARG A 231 -10.24 -25.65 -33.00
CA ARG A 231 -10.38 -25.14 -31.62
C ARG A 231 -9.42 -23.99 -31.32
N GLU A 232 -8.16 -24.11 -31.70
CA GLU A 232 -7.16 -23.06 -31.48
C GLU A 232 -7.40 -21.85 -32.39
N LEU A 233 -7.86 -22.04 -33.62
CA LEU A 233 -8.24 -20.97 -34.52
C LEU A 233 -9.44 -20.17 -33.97
N ILE A 234 -10.50 -20.85 -33.50
CA ILE A 234 -11.66 -20.21 -32.85
C ILE A 234 -11.20 -19.43 -31.61
N LYS A 235 -10.34 -20.01 -30.78
CA LYS A 235 -9.81 -19.36 -29.57
C LYS A 235 -8.99 -18.12 -29.92
N SER A 236 -8.12 -18.22 -30.92
CA SER A 236 -7.32 -17.11 -31.44
C SER A 236 -8.22 -15.99 -31.96
N LYS A 237 -9.20 -16.31 -32.81
CA LYS A 237 -10.14 -15.32 -33.37
C LYS A 237 -11.04 -14.67 -32.32
N LYS A 238 -11.50 -15.43 -31.31
CA LYS A 238 -12.22 -14.86 -30.15
C LYS A 238 -11.35 -13.90 -29.35
N PHE A 239 -10.07 -14.23 -29.16
CA PHE A 239 -9.13 -13.35 -28.48
C PHE A 239 -8.87 -12.09 -29.30
N GLU A 240 -8.57 -12.22 -30.59
CA GLU A 240 -8.33 -11.11 -31.52
C GLU A 240 -9.52 -10.14 -31.55
N LEU A 241 -10.75 -10.65 -31.72
CA LEU A 241 -11.98 -9.85 -31.69
C LEU A 241 -12.15 -9.08 -30.37
N LYS A 242 -11.96 -9.77 -29.23
CA LYS A 242 -12.10 -9.18 -27.91
C LYS A 242 -11.04 -8.10 -27.65
N ASP A 243 -9.79 -8.40 -27.97
CA ASP A 243 -8.66 -7.50 -27.74
C ASP A 243 -8.76 -6.27 -28.63
N TYR A 244 -8.99 -6.46 -29.94
CA TYR A 244 -9.21 -5.38 -30.89
C TYR A 244 -10.34 -4.45 -30.43
N THR A 245 -11.50 -5.01 -30.09
CA THR A 245 -12.67 -4.21 -29.63
C THR A 245 -12.34 -3.41 -28.36
N LYS A 246 -11.63 -4.04 -27.40
CA LYS A 246 -11.22 -3.37 -26.15
C LYS A 246 -10.24 -2.23 -26.42
N VAL A 247 -9.21 -2.48 -27.23
CA VAL A 247 -8.18 -1.50 -27.57
C VAL A 247 -8.79 -0.32 -28.31
N GLN A 248 -9.62 -0.57 -29.32
CA GLN A 248 -10.25 0.50 -30.10
C GLN A 248 -11.22 1.35 -29.26
N LYS A 249 -11.99 0.74 -28.37
CA LYS A 249 -12.81 1.50 -27.40
C LYS A 249 -11.96 2.38 -26.48
N ARG A 250 -10.80 1.89 -26.04
CA ARG A 250 -9.86 2.66 -25.20
C ARG A 250 -9.26 3.84 -25.98
N VAL A 251 -8.84 3.63 -27.24
CA VAL A 251 -8.34 4.69 -28.13
C VAL A 251 -9.42 5.74 -28.37
N LEU A 252 -10.64 5.32 -28.71
CA LEU A 252 -11.79 6.21 -28.91
C LEU A 252 -12.06 7.08 -27.67
N ASN A 253 -12.12 6.47 -26.49
CA ASN A 253 -12.34 7.20 -25.24
C ASN A 253 -11.16 8.11 -24.88
N ALA A 254 -9.92 7.75 -25.23
CA ALA A 254 -8.74 8.58 -25.00
C ALA A 254 -8.77 9.84 -25.87
N ASP A 255 -9.15 9.74 -27.13
CA ASP A 255 -9.27 10.89 -28.03
C ASP A 255 -10.41 11.83 -27.59
N VAL A 256 -11.55 11.26 -27.15
CA VAL A 256 -12.66 12.04 -26.58
C VAL A 256 -12.24 12.71 -25.27
N ALA A 257 -11.52 12.01 -24.40
CA ALA A 257 -10.98 12.59 -23.18
C ALA A 257 -9.99 13.71 -23.48
N ASP A 258 -9.15 13.59 -24.51
CA ASP A 258 -8.23 14.66 -24.91
C ASP A 258 -8.97 15.90 -25.41
N ALA A 259 -9.98 15.72 -26.25
CA ALA A 259 -10.86 16.81 -26.68
C ALA A 259 -11.57 17.48 -25.49
N ARG A 260 -11.96 16.70 -24.48
CA ARG A 260 -12.56 17.19 -23.23
C ARG A 260 -11.57 18.01 -22.42
N ARG A 261 -10.32 17.53 -22.27
CA ARG A 261 -9.26 18.19 -21.51
C ARG A 261 -8.85 19.53 -22.11
N ASN A 262 -8.88 19.62 -23.44
CA ASN A 262 -8.47 20.78 -24.23
C ASN A 262 -9.63 21.73 -24.61
N THR A 263 -10.83 21.50 -24.05
CA THR A 263 -11.99 22.35 -24.28
C THR A 263 -12.54 22.83 -22.93
N PRO A 264 -12.47 24.14 -22.63
CA PRO A 264 -12.91 24.64 -21.34
C PRO A 264 -14.42 24.48 -21.15
N THR A 265 -14.90 24.78 -19.96
CA THR A 265 -16.32 24.89 -19.63
C THR A 265 -16.60 26.27 -19.04
N GLU A 266 -17.85 26.71 -19.12
CA GLU A 266 -18.27 27.99 -18.55
C GLU A 266 -19.38 27.76 -17.53
N THR A 267 -19.25 28.42 -16.38
CA THR A 267 -20.28 28.38 -15.35
C THR A 267 -20.57 29.78 -14.83
N MET A 268 -21.85 30.03 -14.52
CA MET A 268 -22.26 31.21 -13.76
C MET A 268 -21.99 31.05 -12.26
N LYS A 269 -21.70 29.83 -11.79
CA LYS A 269 -21.40 29.57 -10.37
C LYS A 269 -20.12 30.29 -9.95
N THR A 270 -20.15 30.87 -8.76
CA THR A 270 -19.02 31.65 -8.20
C THR A 270 -18.55 31.13 -6.86
N THR A 271 -19.34 30.26 -6.24
CA THR A 271 -19.08 29.65 -4.95
C THR A 271 -19.33 28.15 -5.05
N PRO A 272 -18.51 27.33 -4.39
CA PRO A 272 -18.63 25.87 -4.47
C PRO A 272 -19.77 25.40 -3.56
N ILE A 273 -21.00 25.62 -4.00
CA ILE A 273 -22.21 25.31 -3.23
C ILE A 273 -22.43 23.80 -3.15
N ASN A 274 -22.07 23.04 -4.20
CA ASN A 274 -22.24 21.58 -4.17
C ASN A 274 -21.32 20.94 -3.12
N THR A 275 -20.23 21.60 -2.75
CA THR A 275 -19.33 21.20 -1.66
C THR A 275 -20.06 21.21 -0.31
N ILE A 276 -20.98 22.15 -0.08
CA ILE A 276 -21.78 22.21 1.14
C ILE A 276 -22.75 21.03 1.18
N ALA A 277 -23.45 20.76 0.06
CA ALA A 277 -24.35 19.62 -0.05
C ALA A 277 -23.60 18.29 0.13
N GLY A 278 -22.40 18.18 -0.45
CA GLY A 278 -21.52 17.02 -0.27
C GLY A 278 -20.95 16.89 1.14
N ALA A 279 -20.83 17.97 1.93
CA ALA A 279 -20.21 17.93 3.25
C ALA A 279 -21.00 17.09 4.27
N LEU A 280 -22.33 17.04 4.16
CA LEU A 280 -23.19 16.22 5.02
C LEU A 280 -23.45 14.84 4.42
N ILE A 281 -23.58 14.75 3.10
CA ILE A 281 -23.95 13.51 2.42
C ILE A 281 -22.83 13.17 1.43
N PRO A 282 -21.85 12.32 1.81
CA PRO A 282 -20.83 11.84 0.89
C PRO A 282 -21.46 11.28 -0.39
N GLY A 283 -20.96 11.71 -1.55
CA GLY A 283 -21.46 11.30 -2.86
C GLY A 283 -22.47 12.26 -3.50
N LEU A 284 -23.24 13.03 -2.71
CA LEU A 284 -24.22 13.98 -3.25
C LEU A 284 -23.56 15.09 -4.08
N GLY A 285 -22.41 15.61 -3.62
CA GLY A 285 -21.66 16.64 -4.33
C GLY A 285 -21.13 16.17 -5.69
N GLN A 286 -20.64 14.93 -5.77
CA GLN A 286 -20.16 14.31 -7.02
C GLN A 286 -21.32 14.06 -7.98
N LEU A 287 -22.49 13.66 -7.46
CA LEU A 287 -23.69 13.50 -8.27
C LEU A 287 -24.12 14.83 -8.89
N LEU A 288 -24.15 15.91 -8.09
CA LEU A 288 -24.44 17.28 -8.53
C LEU A 288 -23.37 17.83 -9.49
N ASN A 289 -22.14 17.31 -9.44
CA ASN A 289 -21.06 17.60 -10.38
C ASN A 289 -21.07 16.68 -11.61
N LYS A 290 -22.15 15.92 -11.87
CA LYS A 290 -22.31 15.02 -13.02
C LYS A 290 -21.29 13.86 -13.05
N GLN A 291 -20.81 13.41 -11.89
CA GLN A 291 -19.90 12.27 -11.74
C GLN A 291 -20.57 11.09 -11.00
N PRO A 292 -21.52 10.37 -11.63
CA PRO A 292 -22.37 9.39 -10.94
C PRO A 292 -21.60 8.17 -10.40
N VAL A 293 -20.56 7.71 -11.09
CA VAL A 293 -19.78 6.55 -10.63
C VAL A 293 -18.97 6.91 -9.39
N LYS A 294 -18.35 8.10 -9.35
CA LYS A 294 -17.69 8.60 -8.13
C LYS A 294 -18.70 8.79 -7.00
N ALA A 295 -19.88 9.31 -7.30
CA ALA A 295 -20.96 9.46 -6.32
C ALA A 295 -21.32 8.11 -5.68
N ALA A 296 -21.49 7.05 -6.48
CA ALA A 296 -21.78 5.71 -5.99
C ALA A 296 -20.70 5.18 -5.02
N LEU A 297 -19.41 5.40 -5.33
CA LEU A 297 -18.31 5.02 -4.45
C LEU A 297 -18.35 5.77 -3.11
N PHE A 298 -18.60 7.08 -3.14
CA PHE A 298 -18.75 7.85 -1.89
C PHE A 298 -20.03 7.53 -1.13
N PHE A 299 -21.11 7.08 -1.79
CA PHE A 299 -22.31 6.59 -1.12
C PHE A 299 -22.06 5.28 -0.36
N LEU A 300 -21.15 4.41 -0.82
CA LEU A 300 -20.70 3.28 0.01
C LEU A 300 -20.00 3.77 1.28
N GLY A 301 -19.19 4.82 1.17
CA GLY A 301 -18.61 5.51 2.33
C GLY A 301 -19.66 6.09 3.26
N LEU A 302 -20.73 6.70 2.72
CA LEU A 302 -21.87 7.19 3.50
C LEU A 302 -22.52 6.09 4.34
N LEU A 303 -22.72 4.89 3.77
CA LEU A 303 -23.27 3.75 4.52
C LEU A 303 -22.38 3.41 5.71
N PHE A 304 -21.06 3.34 5.51
CA PHE A 304 -20.15 3.13 6.63
C PHE A 304 -20.26 4.23 7.69
N VAL A 305 -20.26 5.51 7.29
CA VAL A 305 -20.33 6.63 8.25
C VAL A 305 -21.62 6.59 9.09
N TYR A 306 -22.79 6.50 8.44
CA TYR A 306 -24.07 6.70 9.10
C TYR A 306 -24.73 5.42 9.62
N VAL A 307 -24.40 4.26 9.06
CA VAL A 307 -24.98 2.97 9.46
C VAL A 307 -24.05 2.21 10.40
N VAL A 308 -22.73 2.42 10.30
CA VAL A 308 -21.74 1.69 11.11
C VAL A 308 -21.08 2.61 12.13
N ALA A 309 -20.33 3.61 11.69
CA ALA A 309 -19.45 4.38 12.57
C ALA A 309 -20.20 5.21 13.61
N ILE A 310 -21.20 6.00 13.20
CA ILE A 310 -21.97 6.85 14.13
C ILE A 310 -22.82 6.01 15.09
N PRO A 311 -23.63 5.03 14.64
CA PRO A 311 -24.42 4.21 15.57
C PRO A 311 -23.56 3.45 16.58
N TYR A 312 -22.46 2.83 16.13
CA TYR A 312 -21.53 2.13 17.01
C TYR A 312 -20.86 3.08 18.02
N ALA A 313 -20.53 4.30 17.60
CA ALA A 313 -20.02 5.31 18.51
C ALA A 313 -21.02 5.76 19.58
N LEU A 314 -22.31 5.65 19.30
CA LEU A 314 -23.42 5.93 20.23
C LEU A 314 -23.84 4.71 21.06
N GLY A 315 -23.17 3.56 20.91
CA GLY A 315 -23.49 2.33 21.67
C GLY A 315 -24.40 1.34 20.94
N TYR A 316 -24.84 1.62 19.72
CA TYR A 316 -25.66 0.70 18.95
C TYR A 316 -24.80 -0.37 18.25
N GLY A 317 -25.07 -1.64 18.56
CA GLY A 317 -24.30 -2.77 18.03
C GLY A 317 -23.06 -3.12 18.85
N ASN A 318 -22.85 -2.44 19.97
CA ASN A 318 -21.89 -2.82 20.99
C ASN A 318 -22.36 -4.07 21.75
N TYR A 319 -21.42 -4.86 22.23
CA TYR A 319 -21.66 -6.09 22.97
C TYR A 319 -22.10 -5.81 24.42
N GLN A 320 -21.39 -4.94 25.13
CA GLN A 320 -21.71 -4.54 26.51
C GLN A 320 -21.62 -3.03 26.76
N GLY A 321 -20.80 -2.31 26.00
CA GLY A 321 -20.48 -0.90 26.22
C GLY A 321 -21.45 0.10 25.57
N GLU A 322 -21.23 1.37 25.89
CA GLU A 322 -22.03 2.51 25.42
C GLU A 322 -21.31 3.32 24.34
N GLY A 323 -20.57 2.64 23.45
CA GLY A 323 -19.74 3.29 22.44
C GLY A 323 -18.64 4.15 23.09
N ILE A 324 -18.53 5.42 22.69
CA ILE A 324 -17.53 6.34 23.26
C ILE A 324 -17.80 6.65 24.73
N ALA A 325 -19.07 6.72 25.14
CA ALA A 325 -19.42 7.01 26.53
C ALA A 325 -18.86 5.94 27.49
N GLY A 326 -18.71 4.70 27.00
CA GLY A 326 -18.09 3.61 27.76
C GLY A 326 -16.62 3.85 28.13
N LEU A 327 -15.89 4.70 27.40
CA LEU A 327 -14.54 5.11 27.80
C LEU A 327 -14.55 5.96 29.07
N ILE A 328 -15.60 6.73 29.30
CA ILE A 328 -15.71 7.61 30.46
C ILE A 328 -16.16 6.79 31.65
N SER A 329 -17.25 6.04 31.50
CA SER A 329 -17.89 5.31 32.60
C SER A 329 -17.14 4.04 33.01
N LEU A 330 -16.40 3.37 32.12
CA LEU A 330 -15.76 2.07 32.40
C LEU A 330 -16.68 1.07 33.11
N ALA A 331 -17.95 0.99 32.71
CA ALA A 331 -18.96 0.12 33.34
C ALA A 331 -19.31 0.48 34.81
N GLU A 332 -19.07 1.73 35.22
CA GLU A 332 -19.58 2.30 36.47
C GLU A 332 -21.12 2.28 36.45
N GLY A 333 -21.73 1.75 37.52
CA GLY A 333 -23.19 1.56 37.60
C GLY A 333 -23.77 0.46 36.70
N ALA A 334 -22.97 -0.17 35.84
CA ALA A 334 -23.41 -1.25 34.94
C ALA A 334 -23.62 -2.59 35.68
N ARG A 335 -24.16 -3.61 35.01
CA ARG A 335 -24.48 -4.91 35.61
C ARG A 335 -23.21 -5.59 36.15
N ARG A 336 -23.37 -6.55 37.07
CA ARG A 336 -22.24 -7.25 37.70
C ARG A 336 -21.41 -8.08 36.70
N ILE A 337 -22.03 -8.53 35.60
CA ILE A 337 -21.38 -9.30 34.53
C ILE A 337 -20.59 -8.42 33.54
N ASP A 338 -20.78 -7.10 33.59
CA ASP A 338 -20.17 -6.16 32.66
C ASP A 338 -18.73 -5.88 33.08
N LYS A 339 -17.83 -5.87 32.09
CA LYS A 339 -16.38 -5.70 32.31
C LYS A 339 -15.91 -4.35 31.82
N SER A 340 -15.19 -3.60 32.67
CA SER A 340 -14.61 -2.30 32.33
C SER A 340 -13.70 -2.35 31.09
N LEU A 341 -12.98 -3.46 30.90
CA LEU A 341 -12.11 -3.68 29.74
C LEU A 341 -12.89 -3.74 28.41
N ILE A 342 -14.10 -4.32 28.41
CA ILE A 342 -14.92 -4.41 27.19
C ILE A 342 -15.40 -3.02 26.79
N PHE A 343 -15.89 -2.23 27.75
CA PHE A 343 -16.29 -0.83 27.53
C PHE A 343 -15.13 0.00 26.96
N MET A 344 -13.92 -0.21 27.47
CA MET A 344 -12.71 0.44 26.96
C MET A 344 -12.42 0.08 25.51
N ILE A 345 -12.38 -1.22 25.18
CA ILE A 345 -12.06 -1.71 23.82
C ILE A 345 -13.10 -1.21 22.82
N GLU A 346 -14.38 -1.32 23.15
CA GLU A 346 -15.47 -0.89 22.25
C GLU A 346 -15.47 0.62 22.03
N GLY A 347 -15.17 1.40 23.06
CA GLY A 347 -14.98 2.84 22.91
C GLY A 347 -13.78 3.22 22.04
N ILE A 348 -12.67 2.46 22.12
CA ILE A 348 -11.51 2.65 21.22
C ILE A 348 -11.91 2.31 19.77
N VAL A 349 -12.60 1.20 19.55
CA VAL A 349 -13.09 0.81 18.22
C VAL A 349 -14.01 1.88 17.65
N ALA A 350 -14.89 2.47 18.47
CA ALA A 350 -15.74 3.59 18.08
C ALA A 350 -14.92 4.81 17.62
N ILE A 351 -13.86 5.19 18.34
CA ILE A 351 -12.97 6.28 17.92
C ILE A 351 -12.31 5.94 16.58
N VAL A 352 -11.82 4.71 16.40
CA VAL A 352 -11.20 4.29 15.13
C VAL A 352 -12.20 4.37 13.98
N PHE A 353 -13.44 3.92 14.17
CA PHE A 353 -14.50 4.08 13.16
C PHE A 353 -14.79 5.54 12.83
N LEU A 354 -14.84 6.42 13.84
CA LEU A 354 -15.03 7.85 13.61
C LEU A 354 -13.86 8.50 12.88
N LEU A 355 -12.62 8.06 13.13
CA LEU A 355 -11.45 8.54 12.38
C LEU A 355 -11.53 8.13 10.90
N PHE A 356 -11.93 6.89 10.61
CA PHE A 356 -12.19 6.46 9.22
C PHE A 356 -13.34 7.25 8.59
N ALA A 357 -14.43 7.45 9.33
CA ALA A 357 -15.56 8.25 8.89
C ALA A 357 -15.15 9.70 8.57
N ALA A 358 -14.37 10.33 9.44
CA ALA A 358 -13.80 11.65 9.22
C ALA A 358 -12.89 11.68 7.99
N GLY A 359 -12.06 10.64 7.79
CA GLY A 359 -11.22 10.48 6.60
C GLY A 359 -12.03 10.44 5.30
N ILE A 360 -13.11 9.66 5.26
CA ILE A 360 -14.04 9.60 4.12
C ILE A 360 -14.69 10.96 3.88
N MET A 361 -15.17 11.62 4.92
CA MET A 361 -15.81 12.95 4.84
C MET A 361 -14.84 14.01 4.30
N VAL A 362 -13.58 14.00 4.78
CA VAL A 362 -12.52 14.92 4.30
C VAL A 362 -12.16 14.63 2.84
N ALA A 363 -12.02 13.36 2.46
CA ALA A 363 -11.72 12.97 1.09
C ALA A 363 -12.84 13.41 0.13
N ASN A 364 -14.10 13.16 0.51
CA ASN A 364 -15.28 13.61 -0.21
C ASN A 364 -15.31 15.13 -0.38
N PHE A 365 -15.12 15.87 0.73
CA PHE A 365 -15.12 17.34 0.69
C PHE A 365 -14.00 17.89 -0.22
N ARG A 366 -12.80 17.32 -0.14
CA ARG A 366 -11.66 17.74 -0.98
C ARG A 366 -11.91 17.47 -2.47
N ASP A 367 -12.49 16.32 -2.82
CA ASP A 367 -12.82 15.96 -4.20
C ASP A 367 -13.89 16.91 -4.78
N VAL A 368 -15.04 17.09 -4.11
CA VAL A 368 -16.11 17.99 -4.60
C VAL A 368 -15.61 19.42 -4.75
N ARG A 369 -14.87 19.93 -3.75
CA ARG A 369 -14.33 21.28 -3.77
C ARG A 369 -13.28 21.49 -4.85
N GLY A 370 -12.44 20.48 -5.09
CA GLY A 370 -11.44 20.50 -6.16
C GLY A 370 -12.09 20.60 -7.53
N VAL A 371 -13.09 19.76 -7.78
CA VAL A 371 -13.83 19.76 -9.05
C VAL A 371 -14.59 21.08 -9.26
N GLU A 372 -15.35 21.56 -8.28
CA GLU A 372 -16.09 22.83 -8.43
C GLU A 372 -15.18 24.04 -8.65
N LYS A 373 -14.06 24.12 -7.92
CA LYS A 373 -13.06 25.18 -8.15
C LYS A 373 -12.43 25.07 -9.54
N GLY A 374 -12.20 23.86 -10.03
CA GLY A 374 -11.74 23.61 -11.40
C GLY A 374 -12.73 24.15 -12.43
N VAL A 375 -14.01 23.77 -12.30
CA VAL A 375 -15.09 24.21 -13.20
C VAL A 375 -15.24 25.73 -13.21
N MET A 376 -15.09 26.40 -12.06
CA MET A 376 -15.11 27.88 -11.99
C MET A 376 -13.94 28.54 -12.73
N LYS A 377 -12.79 27.86 -12.80
CA LYS A 377 -11.64 28.30 -13.61
C LYS A 377 -11.80 27.97 -15.10
N GLY A 378 -12.81 27.17 -15.45
CA GLY A 378 -13.06 26.70 -16.80
C GLY A 378 -12.57 25.29 -17.09
N ILE A 379 -12.06 24.58 -16.09
CA ILE A 379 -11.58 23.20 -16.22
C ILE A 379 -12.79 22.26 -16.14
N ARG A 380 -13.06 21.52 -17.21
CA ARG A 380 -14.20 20.61 -17.31
C ARG A 380 -14.06 19.44 -16.33
N GLU A 381 -15.14 18.91 -15.76
CA GLU A 381 -15.04 17.77 -14.84
C GLU A 381 -14.54 16.49 -15.54
N LYS A 382 -13.67 15.71 -14.90
CA LYS A 382 -13.19 14.42 -15.45
C LYS A 382 -14.35 13.44 -15.63
N ASN A 383 -14.39 12.74 -16.76
CA ASN A 383 -15.30 11.62 -16.96
C ASN A 383 -14.80 10.35 -16.23
N TRP A 384 -15.55 9.26 -16.32
CA TRP A 384 -15.18 8.00 -15.66
C TRP A 384 -13.88 7.41 -16.22
N PHE A 385 -13.69 7.46 -17.54
CA PHE A 385 -12.49 6.95 -18.21
C PHE A 385 -11.21 7.66 -17.73
N GLU A 386 -11.23 8.99 -17.68
CA GLU A 386 -10.13 9.82 -17.17
C GLU A 386 -9.87 9.55 -15.68
N THR A 387 -10.94 9.32 -14.90
CA THR A 387 -10.83 8.97 -13.48
C THR A 387 -10.16 7.61 -13.32
N THR A 388 -10.57 6.59 -14.07
CA THR A 388 -9.96 5.26 -14.03
C THR A 388 -8.51 5.29 -14.47
N GLN A 389 -8.19 6.05 -15.53
CA GLN A 389 -6.80 6.20 -15.99
C GLN A 389 -5.92 6.85 -14.91
N THR A 390 -6.41 7.92 -14.27
CA THR A 390 -5.68 8.56 -13.15
C THR A 390 -5.48 7.58 -11.98
N ILE A 391 -6.47 6.73 -11.68
CA ILE A 391 -6.35 5.72 -10.64
C ILE A 391 -5.36 4.62 -11.03
N GLU A 392 -5.34 4.19 -12.29
CA GLU A 392 -4.40 3.17 -12.77
C GLU A 392 -2.95 3.66 -12.79
N GLU A 393 -2.72 4.91 -13.18
CA GLU A 393 -1.37 5.49 -13.30
C GLU A 393 -0.81 5.97 -11.95
N ASP A 394 -1.55 6.81 -11.23
CA ASP A 394 -1.07 7.45 -10.00
C ASP A 394 -1.66 6.83 -8.72
N GLY A 395 -2.90 6.33 -8.81
CA GLY A 395 -3.69 5.90 -7.66
C GLY A 395 -3.50 4.43 -7.24
N PHE A 396 -2.89 3.60 -8.10
CA PHE A 396 -2.90 2.14 -7.94
C PHE A 396 -2.22 1.67 -6.64
N PRO A 397 -1.03 2.19 -6.25
CA PRO A 397 -0.39 1.80 -5.00
C PRO A 397 -1.27 2.07 -3.76
N TYR A 398 -1.99 3.19 -3.77
CA TYR A 398 -2.89 3.56 -2.69
C TYR A 398 -4.12 2.65 -2.63
N LEU A 399 -4.76 2.40 -3.78
CA LEU A 399 -5.97 1.57 -3.85
C LEU A 399 -5.72 0.15 -3.35
N VAL A 400 -4.58 -0.45 -3.72
CA VAL A 400 -4.22 -1.81 -3.27
C VAL A 400 -3.82 -1.83 -1.79
N SER A 401 -3.28 -0.73 -1.26
CA SER A 401 -2.83 -0.65 0.13
C SER A 401 -3.96 -0.36 1.12
N ILE A 402 -5.06 0.29 0.70
CA ILE A 402 -6.17 0.68 1.60
C ILE A 402 -6.72 -0.50 2.43
N PRO A 403 -7.05 -1.69 1.87
CA PRO A 403 -7.56 -2.80 2.67
C PRO A 403 -6.56 -3.29 3.72
N ALA A 404 -5.29 -3.39 3.36
CA ALA A 404 -4.23 -3.77 4.29
C ALA A 404 -4.06 -2.72 5.38
N LEU A 405 -4.07 -1.42 5.04
CA LEU A 405 -3.99 -0.32 6.00
C LEU A 405 -5.17 -0.32 6.96
N ILE A 406 -6.38 -0.61 6.51
CA ILE A 406 -7.56 -0.73 7.38
C ILE A 406 -7.33 -1.85 8.41
N VAL A 407 -7.00 -3.06 7.95
CA VAL A 407 -6.79 -4.22 8.84
C VAL A 407 -5.63 -3.97 9.80
N ILE A 408 -4.50 -3.46 9.30
CA ILE A 408 -3.34 -3.12 10.12
C ILE A 408 -3.71 -2.06 11.16
N SER A 409 -4.48 -1.04 10.78
CA SER A 409 -4.92 -0.01 11.72
C SER A 409 -5.74 -0.59 12.87
N PHE A 410 -6.66 -1.53 12.61
CA PHE A 410 -7.41 -2.18 13.70
C PHE A 410 -6.52 -3.05 14.59
N ILE A 411 -5.72 -3.92 13.99
CA ILE A 411 -4.88 -4.87 14.72
C ILE A 411 -3.80 -4.15 15.55
N VAL A 412 -3.31 -3.01 15.07
CA VAL A 412 -2.23 -2.26 15.73
C VAL A 412 -2.78 -1.19 16.67
N LEU A 413 -3.70 -0.34 16.22
CA LEU A 413 -4.16 0.81 17.02
C LEU A 413 -4.98 0.36 18.23
N VAL A 414 -5.87 -0.63 18.09
CA VAL A 414 -6.77 -1.03 19.19
C VAL A 414 -5.97 -1.54 20.41
N PRO A 415 -5.02 -2.48 20.28
CA PRO A 415 -4.21 -2.90 21.42
C PRO A 415 -3.31 -1.80 21.97
N ILE A 416 -2.73 -0.94 21.11
CA ILE A 416 -1.90 0.19 21.55
C ILE A 416 -2.72 1.15 22.40
N PHE A 417 -3.87 1.61 21.91
CA PHE A 417 -4.72 2.52 22.68
C PHE A 417 -5.27 1.85 23.94
N THR A 418 -5.56 0.55 23.89
CA THR A 418 -5.99 -0.20 25.09
C THR A 418 -4.89 -0.20 26.13
N ALA A 419 -3.64 -0.49 25.76
CA ALA A 419 -2.51 -0.44 26.69
C ALA A 419 -2.26 0.98 27.24
N ILE A 420 -2.38 2.02 26.39
CA ILE A 420 -2.29 3.42 26.82
C ILE A 420 -3.37 3.72 27.85
N LEU A 421 -4.63 3.45 27.54
CA LEU A 421 -5.75 3.74 28.45
C LEU A 421 -5.65 2.92 29.74
N LEU A 422 -5.33 1.62 29.65
CA LEU A 422 -5.17 0.75 30.81
C LEU A 422 -4.04 1.21 31.75
N SER A 423 -3.03 1.90 31.23
CA SER A 423 -1.98 2.49 32.09
C SER A 423 -2.50 3.55 33.06
N PHE A 424 -3.66 4.16 32.77
CA PHE A 424 -4.30 5.18 33.61
C PHE A 424 -5.41 4.61 34.50
N THR A 425 -5.60 3.29 34.56
CA THR A 425 -6.64 2.64 35.37
C THR A 425 -6.10 1.89 36.58
N GLY A 426 -6.99 1.54 37.51
CA GLY A 426 -6.69 0.75 38.70
C GLY A 426 -6.89 -0.76 38.51
N MET A 427 -6.58 -1.31 37.32
CA MET A 427 -6.74 -2.75 37.09
C MET A 427 -5.62 -3.54 37.78
N ASP A 428 -5.97 -4.11 38.94
CA ASP A 428 -5.10 -4.90 39.82
C ASP A 428 -5.69 -6.32 40.04
N PRO A 429 -4.98 -7.25 40.69
CA PRO A 429 -5.45 -8.63 40.86
C PRO A 429 -6.78 -8.76 41.61
N LYS A 430 -7.14 -7.78 42.45
CA LYS A 430 -8.41 -7.75 43.19
C LYS A 430 -9.53 -7.15 42.35
N ASN A 431 -9.20 -6.25 41.42
CA ASN A 431 -10.12 -5.44 40.62
C ASN A 431 -10.03 -5.78 39.11
N GLN A 432 -10.03 -7.07 38.75
CA GLN A 432 -9.88 -7.51 37.35
C GLN A 432 -11.12 -7.21 36.48
N SER A 433 -12.33 -7.34 37.03
CA SER A 433 -13.56 -7.18 36.24
C SER A 433 -14.03 -5.72 36.16
N LYS A 434 -13.91 -4.99 37.26
CA LYS A 434 -14.30 -3.58 37.37
C LYS A 434 -13.17 -2.78 37.99
N PHE A 435 -12.73 -1.76 37.29
CA PHE A 435 -11.64 -0.90 37.72
C PHE A 435 -11.92 0.57 37.36
N PRO A 436 -11.60 1.52 38.26
CA PRO A 436 -11.77 2.95 37.98
C PRO A 436 -10.56 3.53 37.24
N TRP A 437 -10.72 4.74 36.74
CA TRP A 437 -9.60 5.60 36.36
C TRP A 437 -8.83 6.04 37.61
N VAL A 438 -7.49 5.92 37.60
CA VAL A 438 -6.59 6.36 38.68
C VAL A 438 -5.60 7.44 38.21
N GLY A 439 -5.72 7.88 36.95
CA GLY A 439 -4.85 8.89 36.35
C GLY A 439 -3.40 8.43 36.32
N ILE A 440 -2.47 9.30 36.75
CA ILE A 440 -1.03 9.04 36.68
C ILE A 440 -0.46 8.22 37.86
N GLN A 441 -1.31 7.67 38.73
CA GLN A 441 -0.87 7.01 39.96
C GLN A 441 0.08 5.83 39.69
N ASN A 442 -0.18 5.02 38.68
CA ASN A 442 0.69 3.90 38.31
C ASN A 442 2.09 4.37 37.90
N TYR A 443 2.17 5.46 37.13
CA TYR A 443 3.46 6.08 36.75
C TYR A 443 4.22 6.63 37.95
N LYS A 444 3.51 7.25 38.91
CA LYS A 444 4.11 7.74 40.15
C LYS A 444 4.71 6.59 40.98
N LEU A 445 3.98 5.49 41.13
CA LEU A 445 4.45 4.29 41.85
C LEU A 445 5.75 3.75 41.23
N ILE A 446 5.80 3.63 39.90
CA ILE A 446 7.00 3.15 39.18
C ILE A 446 8.16 4.14 39.35
N ALA A 447 7.90 5.44 39.14
CA ALA A 447 8.94 6.47 39.18
C ALA A 447 9.57 6.62 40.57
N LEU A 448 8.77 6.57 41.63
CA LEU A 448 9.24 6.66 43.02
C LEU A 448 9.79 5.33 43.55
N GLY A 449 9.67 4.24 42.80
CA GLY A 449 10.08 2.91 43.26
C GLY A 449 9.20 2.39 44.41
N GLU A 450 7.96 2.86 44.50
CA GLU A 450 7.01 2.53 45.56
C GLU A 450 6.16 1.30 45.18
N GLY A 451 5.76 0.53 46.21
CA GLY A 451 4.98 -0.68 46.03
C GLY A 451 5.80 -1.85 45.47
N LEU A 452 5.18 -3.04 45.47
CA LEU A 452 5.84 -4.31 45.15
C LEU A 452 6.43 -4.33 43.73
N ALA A 453 5.76 -3.67 42.77
CA ALA A 453 6.20 -3.61 41.39
C ALA A 453 7.21 -2.48 41.12
N GLY A 454 7.03 -1.30 41.73
CA GLY A 454 7.91 -0.15 41.55
C GLY A 454 9.31 -0.39 42.11
N SER A 455 9.43 -1.07 43.25
CA SER A 455 10.71 -1.34 43.91
C SER A 455 11.63 -2.26 43.09
N VAL A 456 11.03 -3.12 42.26
CA VAL A 456 11.72 -4.10 41.42
C VAL A 456 12.11 -3.50 40.05
N PHE A 457 11.30 -2.57 39.54
CA PHE A 457 11.44 -1.98 38.20
C PHE A 457 12.86 -1.47 37.91
N TRP A 458 13.43 -0.62 38.77
CA TRP A 458 14.74 0.01 38.51
C TRP A 458 15.90 -0.99 38.48
N GLN A 459 15.81 -2.08 39.24
CA GLN A 459 16.82 -3.13 39.23
C GLN A 459 16.80 -3.90 37.91
N ILE A 460 15.60 -4.21 37.40
CA ILE A 460 15.39 -4.88 36.12
C ILE A 460 15.73 -3.94 34.97
N PHE A 461 15.39 -2.66 35.07
CA PHE A 461 15.75 -1.64 34.11
C PHE A 461 17.27 -1.53 33.95
N GLY A 462 18.01 -1.44 35.07
CA GLY A 462 19.47 -1.41 35.06
C GLY A 462 20.07 -2.66 34.40
N TRP A 463 19.56 -3.84 34.73
CA TRP A 463 19.99 -5.07 34.06
C TRP A 463 19.62 -5.08 32.58
N THR A 464 18.44 -4.61 32.19
CA THR A 464 18.01 -4.55 30.79
C THR A 464 18.94 -3.67 29.95
N ILE A 465 19.37 -2.52 30.49
CA ILE A 465 20.36 -1.66 29.81
C ILE A 465 21.69 -2.40 29.64
N ILE A 466 22.21 -3.03 30.69
CA ILE A 466 23.47 -3.80 30.63
C ILE A 466 23.34 -4.94 29.62
N TRP A 467 22.26 -5.72 29.69
CA TRP A 467 21.91 -6.79 28.77
C TRP A 467 21.92 -6.30 27.33
N THR A 468 21.17 -5.25 27.03
CA THR A 468 21.03 -4.71 25.68
C THR A 468 22.36 -4.21 25.14
N LEU A 469 23.12 -3.45 25.93
CA LEU A 469 24.42 -2.93 25.50
C LEU A 469 25.43 -4.06 25.28
N THR A 470 25.55 -4.99 26.23
CA THR A 470 26.57 -6.06 26.16
C THR A 470 26.24 -7.09 25.08
N SER A 471 25.02 -7.63 25.05
CA SER A 471 24.61 -8.64 24.06
C SER A 471 24.59 -8.10 22.63
N THR A 472 24.07 -6.88 22.43
CA THR A 472 24.02 -6.28 21.09
C THR A 472 25.41 -5.90 20.60
N THR A 473 26.22 -5.25 21.44
CA THR A 473 27.59 -4.88 21.05
C THR A 473 28.42 -6.13 20.73
N LEU A 474 28.27 -7.19 21.52
CA LEU A 474 28.92 -8.47 21.25
C LEU A 474 28.48 -9.07 19.92
N ALA A 475 27.17 -9.11 19.65
CA ALA A 475 26.63 -9.59 18.37
C ALA A 475 27.15 -8.78 17.18
N ILE A 476 27.19 -7.45 17.33
CA ILE A 476 27.69 -6.54 16.28
C ILE A 476 29.18 -6.80 16.05
N PHE A 477 29.96 -6.86 17.11
CA PHE A 477 31.40 -7.07 17.04
C PHE A 477 31.75 -8.40 16.36
N ILE A 478 31.12 -9.50 16.79
CA ILE A 478 31.34 -10.82 16.20
C ILE A 478 30.85 -10.83 14.75
N GLY A 479 29.64 -10.37 14.48
CA GLY A 479 29.04 -10.43 13.14
C GLY A 479 29.81 -9.59 12.12
N PHE A 480 30.21 -8.37 12.50
CA PHE A 480 31.02 -7.50 11.66
C PHE A 480 32.44 -8.05 11.47
N GLY A 481 33.08 -8.55 12.53
CA GLY A 481 34.40 -9.18 12.45
C GLY A 481 34.41 -10.38 11.50
N LEU A 482 33.42 -11.26 11.62
CA LEU A 482 33.23 -12.40 10.71
C LEU A 482 32.94 -11.94 9.28
N ALA A 483 32.18 -10.85 9.09
CA ALA A 483 31.88 -10.32 7.77
C ALA A 483 33.16 -9.79 7.08
N LEU A 484 34.02 -9.08 7.80
CA LEU A 484 35.32 -8.65 7.28
C LEU A 484 36.19 -9.85 6.88
N LEU A 485 36.24 -10.89 7.71
CA LEU A 485 36.99 -12.11 7.40
C LEU A 485 36.44 -12.82 6.16
N ALA A 486 35.12 -13.04 6.09
CA ALA A 486 34.48 -13.77 5.01
C ALA A 486 34.50 -13.02 3.66
N ASN A 487 34.67 -11.69 3.66
CA ASN A 487 34.81 -10.89 2.45
C ASN A 487 36.27 -10.65 2.04
N ASN A 488 37.26 -11.02 2.86
CA ASN A 488 38.67 -10.91 2.50
C ASN A 488 39.04 -11.82 1.31
N PRO A 489 39.70 -11.32 0.24
CA PRO A 489 40.09 -12.13 -0.93
C PRO A 489 41.01 -13.31 -0.59
N ARG A 490 41.80 -13.23 0.49
CA ARG A 490 42.76 -14.28 0.89
C ARG A 490 42.12 -15.54 1.46
N ILE A 491 40.87 -15.47 1.91
CA ILE A 491 40.16 -16.60 2.52
C ILE A 491 39.63 -17.53 1.43
N LYS A 492 40.08 -18.80 1.46
CA LYS A 492 39.56 -19.89 0.61
C LYS A 492 38.34 -20.54 1.28
N GLY A 493 37.43 -21.12 0.49
CA GLY A 493 36.25 -21.82 1.04
C GLY A 493 35.14 -20.92 1.59
N LYS A 494 35.06 -19.66 1.12
CA LYS A 494 34.09 -18.64 1.60
C LYS A 494 32.63 -19.12 1.66
N GLY A 495 32.21 -19.99 0.74
CA GLY A 495 30.86 -20.54 0.72
C GLY A 495 30.53 -21.38 1.96
N ILE A 496 31.45 -22.25 2.39
CA ILE A 496 31.28 -23.10 3.58
C ILE A 496 31.29 -22.23 4.84
N LEU A 497 32.21 -21.27 4.94
CA LEU A 497 32.27 -20.35 6.07
C LEU A 497 30.98 -19.52 6.20
N ARG A 498 30.48 -18.95 5.09
CA ARG A 498 29.19 -18.24 5.08
C ARG A 498 28.03 -19.13 5.51
N MET A 499 27.99 -20.38 5.04
CA MET A 499 26.96 -21.33 5.42
C MET A 499 26.97 -21.63 6.93
N ILE A 500 28.14 -21.87 7.51
CA ILE A 500 28.30 -22.13 8.95
C ILE A 500 27.87 -20.91 9.77
N TYR A 501 28.28 -19.70 9.38
CA TYR A 501 27.96 -18.48 10.12
C TYR A 501 26.52 -18.01 9.97
N LEU A 502 25.81 -18.43 8.92
CA LEU A 502 24.38 -18.15 8.76
C LEU A 502 23.49 -19.21 9.43
N LEU A 503 24.05 -20.36 9.82
CA LEU A 503 23.32 -21.45 10.47
C LEU A 503 22.49 -20.99 11.68
N PRO A 504 23.00 -20.15 12.60
CA PRO A 504 22.25 -19.77 13.80
C PRO A 504 20.99 -18.94 13.47
N TRP A 505 20.98 -18.24 12.34
CA TRP A 505 19.80 -17.52 11.85
C TRP A 505 18.87 -18.43 11.03
N ALA A 506 19.41 -19.43 10.34
CA ALA A 506 18.62 -20.37 9.55
C ALA A 506 17.80 -21.34 10.42
N VAL A 507 18.30 -21.70 11.60
CA VAL A 507 17.58 -22.52 12.57
C VAL A 507 16.62 -21.65 13.39
N PRO A 508 15.35 -22.05 13.59
CA PRO A 508 14.43 -21.30 14.43
C PRO A 508 14.97 -21.08 15.85
N ALA A 509 15.07 -19.80 16.26
CA ALA A 509 15.73 -19.41 17.50
C ALA A 509 15.17 -20.13 18.74
N PHE A 510 13.86 -20.35 18.82
CA PHE A 510 13.25 -21.02 19.98
C PHE A 510 13.78 -22.44 20.20
N ILE A 511 14.01 -23.21 19.13
CA ILE A 511 14.58 -24.56 19.19
C ILE A 511 16.00 -24.47 19.75
N THR A 512 16.78 -23.55 19.20
CA THR A 512 18.17 -23.35 19.60
C THR A 512 18.29 -22.92 21.06
N ILE A 513 17.46 -21.99 21.52
CA ILE A 513 17.45 -21.53 22.91
C ILE A 513 17.08 -22.67 23.86
N MET A 514 16.03 -23.43 23.55
CA MET A 514 15.61 -24.57 24.36
C MET A 514 16.66 -25.69 24.37
N PHE A 515 17.33 -25.94 23.25
CA PHE A 515 18.45 -26.87 23.17
C PHE A 515 19.57 -26.45 24.14
N PHE A 516 20.03 -25.20 24.09
CA PHE A 516 21.04 -24.72 25.03
C PHE A 516 20.54 -24.68 26.48
N SER A 517 19.25 -24.43 26.72
CA SER A 517 18.64 -24.52 28.06
C SER A 517 18.80 -25.92 28.69
N ILE A 518 18.67 -26.98 27.88
CA ILE A 518 18.85 -28.37 28.32
C ILE A 518 20.33 -28.66 28.51
N MET A 519 21.16 -28.25 27.55
CA MET A 519 22.62 -28.50 27.58
C MET A 519 23.32 -27.83 28.77
N PHE A 520 22.83 -26.67 29.22
CA PHE A 520 23.33 -25.94 30.39
C PHE A 520 22.56 -26.25 31.69
N SER A 521 21.68 -27.26 31.70
CA SER A 521 21.09 -27.76 32.95
C SER A 521 22.15 -28.33 33.89
N THR A 522 21.84 -28.53 35.17
CA THR A 522 22.80 -29.01 36.18
C THR A 522 23.47 -30.34 35.79
N GLN A 523 22.75 -31.21 35.08
CA GLN A 523 23.26 -32.48 34.52
C GLN A 523 23.32 -32.43 32.97
N GLY A 524 23.41 -31.22 32.42
CA GLY A 524 23.48 -31.02 30.98
C GLY A 524 24.88 -31.32 30.46
N ALA A 525 24.96 -31.80 29.22
CA ALA A 525 26.23 -32.20 28.64
C ALA A 525 27.28 -31.07 28.57
N LEU A 526 26.88 -29.79 28.40
CA LEU A 526 27.85 -28.68 28.45
C LEU A 526 28.34 -28.41 29.88
N THR A 527 27.48 -28.57 30.88
CA THR A 527 27.86 -28.45 32.28
C THR A 527 28.85 -29.55 32.66
N GLU A 528 28.59 -30.80 32.26
CA GLU A 528 29.50 -31.94 32.48
C GLU A 528 30.85 -31.76 31.78
N VAL A 529 30.85 -31.29 30.53
CA VAL A 529 32.11 -31.01 29.80
C VAL A 529 32.95 -29.97 30.53
N VAL A 530 32.34 -28.87 31.00
CA VAL A 530 33.07 -27.84 31.75
C VAL A 530 33.63 -28.41 33.06
N GLN A 531 32.83 -29.20 33.78
CA GLN A 531 33.27 -29.84 35.02
C GLN A 531 34.44 -30.81 34.78
N ASN A 532 34.40 -31.62 33.72
CA ASN A 532 35.44 -32.59 33.41
C ASN A 532 36.74 -31.93 32.92
N VAL A 533 36.64 -30.82 32.17
CA VAL A 533 37.82 -30.11 31.63
C VAL A 533 38.49 -29.22 32.69
N PHE A 534 37.70 -28.51 33.48
CA PHE A 534 38.21 -27.49 34.41
C PHE A 534 38.19 -27.93 35.88
N GLY A 535 37.58 -29.08 36.20
CA GLY A 535 37.44 -29.58 37.58
C GLY A 535 36.47 -28.77 38.45
N VAL A 536 35.72 -27.83 37.88
CA VAL A 536 34.81 -26.93 38.61
C VAL A 536 33.37 -27.24 38.25
N ALA A 537 32.56 -27.63 39.25
CA ALA A 537 31.12 -27.78 39.10
C ALA A 537 30.46 -26.38 39.13
N ILE A 538 30.00 -25.91 37.97
CA ILE A 538 29.32 -24.62 37.83
C ILE A 538 27.84 -24.86 37.58
N ASP A 539 26.98 -24.37 38.48
CA ASP A 539 25.55 -24.33 38.21
C ASP A 539 25.19 -23.11 37.36
N PHE A 540 25.18 -23.33 36.05
CA PHE A 540 24.93 -22.29 35.06
C PHE A 540 23.52 -21.68 35.14
N LYS A 541 22.48 -22.47 35.45
CA LYS A 541 21.07 -22.01 35.45
C LYS A 541 20.60 -21.45 36.80
N ASN A 542 21.21 -21.89 37.90
CA ASN A 542 20.83 -21.43 39.24
C ASN A 542 21.75 -20.35 39.80
N SER A 543 22.83 -19.98 39.10
CA SER A 543 23.68 -18.84 39.43
C SER A 543 23.34 -17.60 38.61
N THR A 544 23.07 -16.46 39.28
CA THR A 544 22.72 -15.19 38.62
C THR A 544 23.78 -14.75 37.62
N PHE A 545 25.06 -14.83 37.98
CA PHE A 545 26.14 -14.38 37.11
C PHE A 545 26.23 -15.25 35.86
N TRP A 546 26.26 -16.58 36.05
CA TRP A 546 26.46 -17.52 34.95
C TRP A 546 25.27 -17.60 34.01
N SER A 547 24.04 -17.52 34.54
CA SER A 547 22.83 -17.44 33.71
C SER A 547 22.86 -16.20 32.82
N ARG A 548 23.16 -15.04 33.39
CA ARG A 548 23.29 -13.78 32.65
C ARG A 548 24.41 -13.85 31.61
N PHE A 549 25.56 -14.42 31.96
CA PHE A 549 26.70 -14.59 31.05
C PHE A 549 26.35 -15.46 29.84
N ILE A 550 25.76 -16.64 30.06
CA ILE A 550 25.36 -17.54 28.96
C ILE A 550 24.33 -16.87 28.07
N LEU A 551 23.33 -16.20 28.64
CA LEU A 551 22.33 -15.48 27.86
C LEU A 551 22.98 -14.45 26.94
N VAL A 552 23.96 -13.68 27.44
CA VAL A 552 24.68 -12.67 26.64
C VAL A 552 25.48 -13.32 25.53
N MET A 553 26.19 -14.43 25.82
CA MET A 553 26.96 -15.18 24.82
C MET A 553 26.05 -15.81 23.74
N LEU A 554 24.93 -16.41 24.16
CA LEU A 554 23.96 -17.03 23.27
C LEU A 554 23.31 -15.98 22.36
N GLN A 555 22.94 -14.82 22.89
CA GLN A 555 22.42 -13.72 22.09
C GLN A 555 23.50 -13.12 21.17
N GLY A 556 24.73 -13.01 21.66
CA GLY A 556 25.88 -12.60 20.85
C GLY A 556 26.03 -13.49 19.63
N TRP A 557 25.97 -14.80 19.80
CA TRP A 557 26.07 -15.77 18.72
C TRP A 557 24.86 -15.74 17.76
N LEU A 558 23.62 -15.79 18.28
CA LEU A 558 22.41 -15.73 17.45
C LEU A 558 22.32 -14.41 16.66
N GLY A 559 22.52 -13.28 17.35
CA GLY A 559 22.47 -11.95 16.76
C GLY A 559 23.60 -11.68 15.76
N SER A 560 24.79 -12.26 16.00
CA SER A 560 25.95 -12.06 15.10
C SER A 560 25.68 -12.54 13.68
N SER A 561 24.84 -13.56 13.50
CA SER A 561 24.51 -14.11 12.18
C SER A 561 23.74 -13.12 11.31
N TYR A 562 22.80 -12.39 11.93
CA TYR A 562 22.07 -11.33 11.26
C TYR A 562 23.00 -10.16 10.91
N VAL A 563 23.83 -9.70 11.86
CA VAL A 563 24.78 -8.61 11.61
C VAL A 563 25.81 -9.00 10.54
N PHE A 564 26.26 -10.26 10.55
CA PHE A 564 27.14 -10.83 9.54
C PHE A 564 26.53 -10.76 8.14
N LEU A 565 25.27 -11.18 7.98
CA LEU A 565 24.55 -11.16 6.71
C LEU A 565 24.43 -9.73 6.18
N LEU A 566 23.96 -8.81 7.02
CA LEU A 566 23.81 -7.39 6.67
C LEU A 566 25.13 -6.75 6.28
N SER A 567 26.15 -6.90 7.13
CA SER A 567 27.47 -6.30 6.91
C SER A 567 28.11 -6.87 5.64
N THR A 568 27.93 -8.16 5.37
CA THR A 568 28.42 -8.79 4.15
C THR A 568 27.76 -8.22 2.89
N GLY A 569 26.45 -7.98 2.91
CA GLY A 569 25.75 -7.36 1.78
C GLY A 569 26.24 -5.95 1.49
N VAL A 570 26.42 -5.14 2.54
CA VAL A 570 26.96 -3.78 2.42
C VAL A 570 28.42 -3.78 1.95
N LEU A 571 29.27 -4.65 2.50
CA LEU A 571 30.66 -4.78 2.09
C LEU A 571 30.81 -5.13 0.61
N GLN A 572 29.90 -5.95 0.07
CA GLN A 572 29.90 -6.35 -1.35
C GLN A 572 29.41 -5.24 -2.28
N ALA A 573 28.74 -4.21 -1.76
CA ALA A 573 28.29 -3.07 -2.54
C ALA A 573 29.35 -1.96 -2.68
N ILE A 574 30.45 -2.04 -1.92
CA ILE A 574 31.55 -1.06 -2.01
C ILE A 574 32.34 -1.33 -3.30
N PRO A 575 32.49 -0.34 -4.21
CA PRO A 575 33.27 -0.50 -5.44
C PRO A 575 34.73 -0.90 -5.16
N GLU A 576 35.27 -1.81 -5.94
CA GLU A 576 36.67 -2.28 -5.81
C GLU A 576 37.68 -1.16 -6.12
N ASP A 577 37.34 -0.25 -7.04
CA ASP A 577 38.15 0.91 -7.45
C ASP A 577 38.64 1.77 -6.27
N LEU A 578 37.84 1.88 -5.19
CA LEU A 578 38.23 2.63 -3.99
C LEU A 578 39.38 1.95 -3.23
N TYR A 579 39.41 0.62 -3.22
CA TYR A 579 40.48 -0.14 -2.60
C TYR A 579 41.73 -0.14 -3.47
N GLU A 580 41.58 -0.20 -4.80
CA GLU A 580 42.69 -0.08 -5.75
C GLU A 580 43.36 1.30 -5.69
N ALA A 581 42.58 2.38 -5.65
CA ALA A 581 43.11 3.73 -5.46
C ALA A 581 43.89 3.85 -4.14
N ALA A 582 43.36 3.26 -3.06
CA ALA A 582 44.06 3.24 -1.77
C ALA A 582 45.36 2.41 -1.81
N ASP A 583 45.40 1.33 -2.60
CA ASP A 583 46.61 0.54 -2.82
C ASP A 583 47.67 1.32 -3.61
N ILE A 584 47.25 2.13 -4.60
CA ILE A 584 48.14 3.07 -5.32
C ILE A 584 48.73 4.11 -4.36
N ASP A 585 47.92 4.62 -3.42
CA ASP A 585 48.35 5.56 -2.37
C ASP A 585 49.19 4.91 -1.25
N GLY A 586 49.46 3.59 -1.32
CA GLY A 586 50.26 2.87 -0.34
C GLY A 586 49.55 2.61 0.99
N ALA A 587 48.22 2.65 1.02
CA ALA A 587 47.44 2.43 2.24
C ALA A 587 47.48 0.96 2.68
N ASN A 588 47.89 0.73 3.93
CA ASN A 588 47.87 -0.60 4.53
C ASN A 588 46.43 -1.08 4.86
N THR A 589 46.27 -2.39 5.12
CA THR A 589 44.95 -3.00 5.37
C THR A 589 44.17 -2.33 6.50
N TRP A 590 44.84 -1.91 7.58
CA TRP A 590 44.17 -1.25 8.71
C TRP A 590 43.71 0.17 8.36
N GLN A 591 44.50 0.90 7.57
CA GLN A 591 44.11 2.19 7.02
C GLN A 591 42.89 2.06 6.11
N LYS A 592 42.87 1.06 5.21
CA LYS A 592 41.71 0.76 4.34
C LYS A 592 40.46 0.43 5.17
N ILE A 593 40.59 -0.43 6.18
CA ILE A 593 39.47 -0.78 7.09
C ILE A 593 38.96 0.47 7.82
N ARG A 594 39.84 1.26 8.43
CA ARG A 594 39.44 2.41 9.27
C ARG A 594 38.94 3.61 8.47
N ARG A 595 39.50 3.85 7.27
CA ARG A 595 39.20 5.06 6.47
C ARG A 595 38.19 4.84 5.35
N ILE A 596 38.04 3.61 4.85
CA ILE A 596 37.13 3.30 3.74
C ILE A 596 36.02 2.38 4.24
N THR A 597 36.38 1.17 4.64
CA THR A 597 35.41 0.10 4.92
C THR A 597 34.48 0.43 6.09
N LEU A 598 35.03 0.75 7.26
CA LEU A 598 34.25 0.97 8.48
C LEU A 598 33.33 2.20 8.36
N PRO A 599 33.77 3.37 7.86
CA PRO A 599 32.87 4.50 7.65
C PRO A 599 31.73 4.20 6.68
N MET A 600 32.00 3.54 5.55
CA MET A 600 30.97 3.20 4.56
C MET A 600 29.98 2.17 5.09
N VAL A 601 30.47 1.13 5.77
CA VAL A 601 29.57 0.12 6.34
C VAL A 601 28.75 0.70 7.48
N LEU A 602 29.35 1.46 8.40
CA LEU A 602 28.61 2.10 9.48
C LEU A 602 27.58 3.10 8.96
N PHE A 603 27.89 3.85 7.89
CA PHE A 603 26.92 4.74 7.26
C PHE A 603 25.68 3.97 6.82
N GLN A 604 25.84 2.88 6.07
CA GLN A 604 24.71 2.12 5.52
C GLN A 604 24.01 1.25 6.57
N THR A 605 24.74 0.75 7.57
CA THR A 605 24.19 -0.18 8.59
C THR A 605 23.69 0.53 9.86
N ALA A 606 24.06 1.79 10.13
CA ALA A 606 23.71 2.48 11.37
C ALA A 606 22.21 2.41 11.74
N PRO A 607 21.25 2.64 10.83
CA PRO A 607 19.82 2.51 11.15
C PRO A 607 19.46 1.08 11.61
N LEU A 608 20.05 0.07 10.98
CA LEU A 608 19.83 -1.34 11.30
C LEU A 608 20.48 -1.73 12.63
N LEU A 609 21.63 -1.13 12.96
CA LEU A 609 22.28 -1.32 14.25
C LEU A 609 21.46 -0.71 15.38
N VAL A 610 20.89 0.49 15.20
CA VAL A 610 19.93 1.08 16.17
C VAL A 610 18.75 0.14 16.38
N ASN A 611 18.21 -0.43 15.31
CA ASN A 611 17.13 -1.42 15.40
C ASN A 611 17.53 -2.67 16.21
N GLN A 612 18.79 -3.12 16.12
CA GLN A 612 19.28 -4.25 16.92
C GLN A 612 19.30 -3.95 18.43
N TYR A 613 19.65 -2.72 18.84
CA TYR A 613 19.55 -2.33 20.25
C TYR A 613 18.09 -2.31 20.72
N THR A 614 17.18 -1.75 19.92
CA THR A 614 15.74 -1.74 20.23
C THR A 614 15.15 -3.15 20.32
N PHE A 615 15.59 -4.05 19.44
CA PHE A 615 15.19 -5.46 19.44
C PHE A 615 15.66 -6.19 20.72
N ASN A 616 16.95 -6.08 21.07
CA ASN A 616 17.50 -6.77 22.25
C ASN A 616 16.98 -6.23 23.57
N PHE A 617 16.57 -4.95 23.62
CA PHE A 617 15.86 -4.38 24.77
C PHE A 617 14.56 -5.13 25.09
N ASN A 618 13.87 -5.64 24.06
CA ASN A 618 12.59 -6.34 24.20
C ASN A 618 12.67 -7.82 23.80
N ASN A 619 13.85 -8.45 23.90
CA ASN A 619 14.04 -9.85 23.49
C ASN A 619 13.51 -10.82 24.55
N PHE A 620 12.18 -10.94 24.61
CA PHE A 620 11.47 -11.80 25.56
C PHE A 620 11.86 -13.28 25.42
N SER A 621 11.92 -13.79 24.19
CA SER A 621 12.01 -15.22 23.90
C SER A 621 13.26 -15.86 24.46
N ILE A 622 14.43 -15.21 24.38
CA ILE A 622 15.69 -15.81 24.88
C ILE A 622 15.68 -15.95 26.40
N ILE A 623 15.13 -14.97 27.12
CA ILE A 623 15.07 -15.00 28.58
C ILE A 623 14.06 -16.04 29.06
N TYR A 624 12.85 -16.01 28.49
CA TYR A 624 11.76 -16.89 28.90
C TYR A 624 12.07 -18.37 28.60
N LEU A 625 12.56 -18.68 27.39
CA LEU A 625 12.80 -20.06 26.97
C LEU A 625 14.07 -20.66 27.59
N PHE A 626 15.05 -19.85 28.00
CA PHE A 626 16.28 -20.38 28.58
C PHE A 626 16.08 -20.88 30.03
N ASN A 627 15.52 -20.06 30.91
CA ASN A 627 15.25 -20.47 32.29
C ASN A 627 14.09 -19.69 32.94
N GLY A 628 13.19 -19.12 32.14
CA GLY A 628 12.06 -18.34 32.64
C GLY A 628 12.49 -17.10 33.43
N GLY A 629 13.65 -16.51 33.15
CA GLY A 629 14.17 -15.33 33.86
C GLY A 629 14.86 -15.61 35.19
N GLY A 630 15.06 -16.88 35.56
CA GLY A 630 15.73 -17.29 36.80
C GLY A 630 17.24 -16.98 36.86
N PRO A 631 17.92 -17.31 37.96
CA PRO A 631 17.37 -17.83 39.22
C PRO A 631 16.53 -16.79 39.97
N PHE A 632 15.55 -17.24 40.74
CA PHE A 632 14.68 -16.37 41.53
C PHE A 632 15.35 -16.01 42.86
N ASN A 633 15.33 -14.72 43.21
CA ASN A 633 15.82 -14.23 44.49
C ASN A 633 14.70 -13.40 45.16
N PRO A 634 13.87 -14.02 46.02
CA PRO A 634 12.74 -13.36 46.67
C PRO A 634 13.14 -12.13 47.49
N THR A 635 14.31 -12.16 48.15
CA THR A 635 14.82 -11.04 48.95
C THR A 635 15.08 -9.79 48.11
N LYS A 636 15.47 -9.97 46.83
CA LYS A 636 15.85 -8.87 45.94
C LYS A 636 14.74 -8.42 45.01
N TYR A 637 13.97 -9.36 44.46
CA TYR A 637 12.96 -9.09 43.41
C TYR A 637 11.52 -9.44 43.82
N GLY A 638 11.31 -9.83 45.08
CA GLY A 638 10.00 -10.02 45.69
C GLY A 638 9.05 -10.88 44.87
N ASN A 639 9.33 -12.16 44.63
CA ASN A 639 8.50 -13.16 43.91
C ASN A 639 7.87 -12.73 42.56
N LEU A 640 8.14 -11.53 42.06
CA LEU A 640 7.57 -10.95 40.85
C LEU A 640 8.52 -11.07 39.65
N ALA A 641 9.81 -11.25 39.91
CA ALA A 641 10.82 -11.41 38.88
C ALA A 641 11.96 -12.33 39.32
N GLY A 642 12.65 -12.87 38.33
CA GLY A 642 13.92 -13.57 38.49
C GLY A 642 15.10 -12.66 38.16
N SER A 643 16.29 -13.14 38.48
CA SER A 643 17.51 -12.33 38.38
C SER A 643 18.02 -12.12 36.95
N SER A 644 17.58 -12.87 35.95
CA SER A 644 17.93 -12.63 34.54
C SER A 644 16.82 -11.96 33.74
N ASP A 645 15.66 -11.70 34.37
CA ASP A 645 14.55 -11.01 33.71
C ASP A 645 14.95 -9.65 33.19
N ILE A 646 14.53 -9.36 31.96
CA ILE A 646 14.54 -8.02 31.38
C ILE A 646 13.13 -7.43 31.49
N LEU A 647 12.98 -6.14 31.21
CA LEU A 647 11.70 -5.46 31.44
C LEU A 647 10.51 -6.12 30.74
N ILE A 648 10.66 -6.62 29.52
CA ILE A 648 9.54 -7.28 28.83
C ILE A 648 9.16 -8.62 29.47
N SER A 649 10.12 -9.42 29.95
CA SER A 649 9.81 -10.67 30.64
C SER A 649 9.25 -10.42 32.05
N TYR A 650 9.69 -9.34 32.68
CA TYR A 650 9.09 -8.84 33.91
C TYR A 650 7.63 -8.37 33.70
N ILE A 651 7.35 -7.55 32.67
CA ILE A 651 5.98 -7.14 32.33
C ILE A 651 5.09 -8.37 32.08
N TYR A 652 5.61 -9.36 31.37
CA TYR A 652 4.88 -10.61 31.12
C TYR A 652 4.49 -11.30 32.44
N LYS A 653 5.43 -11.51 33.36
CA LYS A 653 5.13 -12.11 34.68
C LYS A 653 4.17 -11.25 35.50
N LEU A 654 4.35 -9.93 35.43
CA LEU A 654 3.52 -8.97 36.15
C LEU A 654 2.05 -9.05 35.67
N THR A 655 1.83 -9.18 34.36
CA THR A 655 0.48 -9.20 33.77
C THR A 655 -0.13 -10.60 33.70
N MET A 656 0.61 -11.62 33.26
CA MET A 656 0.11 -12.97 33.04
C MET A 656 0.08 -13.79 34.32
N ASP A 657 1.16 -13.78 35.10
CA ASP A 657 1.27 -14.63 36.30
C ASP A 657 0.64 -13.95 37.52
N ASN A 658 0.82 -12.63 37.63
CA ASN A 658 0.42 -11.85 38.81
C ASN A 658 -0.78 -10.92 38.58
N GLN A 659 -1.33 -10.84 37.36
CA GLN A 659 -2.54 -10.06 37.03
C GLN A 659 -2.47 -8.54 37.29
N TYR A 660 -1.29 -7.94 37.45
CA TYR A 660 -1.10 -6.49 37.54
C TYR A 660 -1.10 -5.84 36.15
N GLN A 661 -2.26 -5.86 35.49
CA GLN A 661 -2.44 -5.41 34.11
C GLN A 661 -2.16 -3.91 33.93
N ALA A 662 -2.70 -3.05 34.79
CA ALA A 662 -2.53 -1.60 34.65
C ALA A 662 -1.07 -1.15 34.90
N ILE A 663 -0.40 -1.73 35.89
CA ILE A 663 1.02 -1.43 36.15
C ILE A 663 1.89 -1.96 35.01
N GLY A 664 1.65 -3.19 34.53
CA GLY A 664 2.35 -3.74 33.38
C GLY A 664 2.17 -2.91 32.10
N ALA A 665 0.97 -2.40 31.85
CA ALA A 665 0.69 -1.46 30.77
C ALA A 665 1.46 -0.14 30.95
N SER A 666 1.49 0.41 32.17
CA SER A 666 2.22 1.65 32.49
C SER A 666 3.73 1.52 32.23
N ILE A 667 4.33 0.41 32.67
CA ILE A 667 5.74 0.11 32.40
C ILE A 667 5.96 -0.03 30.88
N SER A 668 5.08 -0.73 30.18
CA SER A 668 5.16 -0.93 28.72
C SER A 668 5.13 0.40 27.95
N ILE A 669 4.23 1.32 28.31
CA ILE A 669 4.12 2.64 27.68
C ILE A 669 5.33 3.51 27.99
N ALA A 670 5.77 3.57 29.26
CA ALA A 670 6.93 4.35 29.65
C ALA A 670 8.20 3.90 28.89
N ILE A 671 8.42 2.59 28.80
CA ILE A 671 9.53 2.00 28.05
C ILE A 671 9.41 2.29 26.56
N SER A 672 8.21 2.11 25.99
CA SER A 672 7.99 2.36 24.55
C SER A 672 8.29 3.81 24.20
N LEU A 673 7.88 4.77 25.03
CA LEU A 673 8.22 6.19 24.87
C LEU A 673 9.74 6.41 24.97
N GLY A 674 10.40 5.83 25.96
CA GLY A 674 11.86 5.91 26.10
C GLY A 674 12.61 5.35 24.89
N LEU A 675 12.18 4.20 24.38
CA LEU A 675 12.76 3.57 23.19
C LEU A 675 12.48 4.36 21.92
N MET A 676 11.28 4.94 21.77
CA MET A 676 10.98 5.82 20.64
C MET A 676 11.88 7.06 20.65
N VAL A 677 12.10 7.68 21.81
CA VAL A 677 13.02 8.83 21.94
C VAL A 677 14.45 8.41 21.62
N PHE A 678 14.91 7.27 22.15
CA PHE A 678 16.24 6.74 21.86
C PHE A 678 16.43 6.44 20.36
N ALA A 679 15.48 5.74 19.75
CA ALA A 679 15.50 5.42 18.33
C ALA A 679 15.44 6.69 17.47
N PHE A 680 14.58 7.66 17.81
CA PHE A 680 14.50 8.95 17.13
C PHE A 680 15.84 9.71 17.16
N ILE A 681 16.48 9.79 18.34
CA ILE A 681 17.81 10.40 18.49
C ILE A 681 18.85 9.64 17.65
N GLY A 682 18.83 8.30 17.70
CA GLY A 682 19.72 7.44 16.93
C GLY A 682 19.59 7.66 15.42
N PHE A 683 18.36 7.64 14.89
CA PHE A 683 18.09 7.89 13.48
C PHE A 683 18.45 9.31 13.06
N LYS A 684 18.04 10.34 13.84
CA LYS A 684 18.35 11.74 13.57
C LYS A 684 19.86 12.01 13.51
N ASN A 685 20.64 11.34 14.36
CA ASN A 685 22.09 11.53 14.42
C ASN A 685 22.87 10.67 13.41
N SER A 686 22.24 9.65 12.81
CA SER A 686 22.88 8.84 11.77
C SER A 686 23.15 9.69 10.52
N LYS A 687 24.38 9.61 9.98
CA LYS A 687 24.76 10.35 8.77
C LYS A 687 23.92 9.92 7.54
N ALA A 688 23.51 8.66 7.48
CA ALA A 688 22.62 8.12 6.46
C ALA A 688 21.36 8.98 6.26
N PHE A 689 20.72 9.38 7.37
CA PHE A 689 19.49 10.18 7.33
C PHE A 689 19.74 11.67 7.06
N LYS A 690 20.96 12.17 7.29
CA LYS A 690 21.34 13.56 7.03
C LYS A 690 21.73 13.79 5.58
N GLU A 691 22.35 12.81 4.93
CA GLU A 691 22.89 12.92 3.57
C GLU A 691 21.88 12.49 2.49
N GLU A 692 20.84 11.70 2.79
CA GLU A 692 19.70 11.47 1.85
C GLU A 692 18.87 12.76 1.55
N ARG A 693 19.11 13.84 2.30
CA ARG A 693 18.49 15.16 2.11
C ARG A 693 19.32 16.14 1.26
N LEU A 694 20.50 15.74 0.81
CA LEU A 694 21.34 16.46 -0.15
C LEU A 694 21.28 15.73 -1.49
#